data_AF-A0A268JT13-F1
#
_entry.id   AF-A0A268JT13-F1
#
_cell.length_a   1.000
_cell.length_b   1.000
_cell.length_c   1.000
_cell.angle_alpha   90.00
_cell.angle_beta   90.00
_cell.angle_gamma   90.00
#
_symmetry.space_group_name_H-M   'P 1'
#
loop_
_entity.id
_entity.type
_entity.pdbx_description
1 polymer ?
#
loop_
_entity_poly.entity_id
_entity_poly.type
_entity_poly.pdbx_seq_one_letter_code
_entity_poly.pdbx_strand_id
1 'polypeptide(L)'
;MGISLIKGQKIDITKSDSDNNLLKIAFKWNSINHFDIDISAFLLNADEKIVSLEDFVFYGQPVSSNGSVLLEEPTTSTDKQSFSIHLPEIQNKVEKIVFTLTIYESEKNGHTFSEVNDIKLVILNKKSQEEIANFLIDYTFSMETAIVLGSLYRYSGEWKFNAVGSGFYGGLADLCEQYGVEVDNEEKEPPIASTEKEEKESPIAGTENEENDLPISNTENEEKELPSTIENLPRKQNLLELLLGLRASSRHSVVSEGGSDEFQEKLYIETELDEYLEKALQQVGEKWDLIVLGGNAGDGKSALIQKVYAKLPENVKEKITVNWDATHSDDPDENQLDILGTFFSPFLNAKNGTRPDKTHLIAMNTGMIVSFFEQAKEMKSEGLEFDLLQEELYYYLDLVDKKEDTGWRILLINLDQRNLLAFDQNEQPSMFRRMMEKLNIHNENSFLFEAFQEYEKDHHPLDPIYFNLKALSHPKVQDQIERSIYKTIITHDLHFTPRAAWDLLYHLITADDIYISGFKDSDFKKIGEKLFFQHMFSYSGDHDILKLMYHSDPCLLSTQILDSHVIQLSLQPQADHFDQISFNTEILKSIRDSVGEKGGLTAMDYALFAKRRAYFFNEDDEIESSFNEKEQLFLNYEKMIEEYISYGMIKQFDLDIEFDPEQLQVMIESLRTAIVITFGESNKKDLFQVQELKNSGRFRVLTKLELPDENQMEPNIALKNQDPEYYRVIHFAPREVVIAFMEQNGEILGELAVDFGLFELLEHIRKGYNPSSVDLNRYHHFKFFCNQLFTKLAESSTLNSVSIHDRIQDVYMSVKPPQGLLKKKFEVEKA
;
A
#
# COMPACT_ATOMS: atom_id res chain seq x y z
N MET A 1 27.54 10.05 17.30
CA MET A 1 26.14 9.61 17.25
C MET A 1 25.90 9.19 15.81
N GLY A 2 25.48 7.95 15.59
CA GLY A 2 25.26 7.42 14.25
C GLY A 2 24.08 8.10 13.56
N ILE A 3 23.95 7.88 12.26
CA ILE A 3 22.85 8.41 11.46
C ILE A 3 21.56 7.68 11.85
N SER A 4 20.53 8.41 12.26
CA SER A 4 19.19 7.83 12.45
C SER A 4 18.46 7.75 11.11
N LEU A 5 18.08 6.55 10.73
CA LEU A 5 17.44 6.24 9.46
C LEU A 5 15.92 6.26 9.58
N ILE A 6 15.24 6.63 8.50
CA ILE A 6 13.80 6.42 8.31
C ILE A 6 13.54 5.24 7.36
N LYS A 7 12.30 4.74 7.33
CA LYS A 7 11.90 3.63 6.46
C LYS A 7 12.23 3.95 4.98
N GLY A 8 12.82 2.99 4.27
CA GLY A 8 13.26 3.11 2.89
C GLY A 8 14.59 3.85 2.69
N GLN A 9 15.16 4.46 3.73
CA GLN A 9 16.40 5.21 3.61
C GLN A 9 17.59 4.27 3.42
N LYS A 10 18.44 4.62 2.45
CA LYS A 10 19.67 3.90 2.11
C LYS A 10 20.89 4.72 2.51
N ILE A 11 21.92 4.05 3.02
CA ILE A 11 23.21 4.67 3.35
C ILE A 11 24.38 3.80 2.90
N ASP A 12 25.52 4.43 2.59
CA ASP A 12 26.77 3.72 2.30
C ASP A 12 27.45 3.28 3.61
N ILE A 13 27.86 2.01 3.68
CA ILE A 13 28.54 1.44 4.85
C ILE A 13 30.06 1.45 4.68
N THR A 14 30.55 1.08 3.50
CA THR A 14 32.01 0.97 3.24
C THR A 14 32.60 2.20 2.57
N LYS A 15 31.79 2.98 1.84
CA LYS A 15 32.25 4.21 1.15
C LYS A 15 32.57 5.36 2.11
N SER A 16 31.89 5.40 3.26
CA SER A 16 32.02 6.47 4.27
C SER A 16 33.26 6.28 5.17
N ASP A 17 33.71 5.04 5.37
CA ASP A 17 34.94 4.69 6.09
C ASP A 17 35.44 3.29 5.68
N SER A 18 36.65 3.21 5.11
CA SER A 18 37.26 1.96 4.63
C SER A 18 37.62 0.97 5.75
N ASP A 19 37.58 1.39 7.02
CA ASP A 19 37.79 0.50 8.18
C ASP A 19 36.53 -0.26 8.62
N ASN A 20 35.38 -0.05 7.96
CA ASN A 20 34.10 -0.73 8.22
C ASN A 20 34.01 -2.18 7.68
N ASN A 21 35.12 -2.92 7.72
CA ASN A 21 35.17 -4.30 7.22
C ASN A 21 34.52 -5.32 8.17
N LEU A 22 34.37 -4.98 9.45
CA LEU A 22 33.76 -5.84 10.46
C LEU A 22 32.64 -5.07 11.18
N LEU A 23 31.40 -5.46 10.89
CA LEU A 23 30.20 -4.84 11.44
C LEU A 23 29.62 -5.67 12.57
N LYS A 24 28.92 -5.00 13.47
CA LYS A 24 27.97 -5.62 14.41
C LYS A 24 26.59 -5.02 14.15
N ILE A 25 25.62 -5.87 13.83
CA ILE A 25 24.21 -5.50 13.66
C ILE A 25 23.48 -5.92 14.93
N ALA A 26 23.12 -4.96 15.78
CA ALA A 26 22.50 -5.20 17.07
C ALA A 26 21.01 -4.86 17.06
N PHE A 27 20.20 -5.69 17.73
CA PHE A 27 18.76 -5.57 17.77
C PHE A 27 18.27 -5.31 19.20
N LYS A 28 17.27 -4.43 19.30
CA LYS A 28 16.66 -4.00 20.56
C LYS A 28 15.16 -3.97 20.41
N TRP A 29 14.46 -4.35 21.47
CA TRP A 29 13.02 -4.24 21.59
C TRP A 29 12.64 -4.33 23.07
N ASN A 30 11.45 -3.81 23.38
CA ASN A 30 10.78 -3.93 24.66
C ASN A 30 9.48 -4.70 24.47
N SER A 31 9.21 -5.68 25.30
CA SER A 31 7.95 -6.42 25.28
C SER A 31 7.28 -6.38 26.65
N ILE A 32 5.96 -6.24 26.66
CA ILE A 32 5.16 -6.23 27.90
C ILE A 32 5.02 -7.67 28.45
N ASN A 33 5.00 -8.67 27.56
CA ASN A 33 5.04 -10.09 27.89
C ASN A 33 6.42 -10.69 27.55
N HIS A 34 6.78 -11.85 28.14
CA HIS A 34 7.97 -12.60 27.75
C HIS A 34 7.73 -13.35 26.43
N PHE A 35 7.81 -12.63 25.31
CA PHE A 35 7.85 -13.25 23.98
C PHE A 35 9.24 -13.80 23.70
N ASP A 36 9.29 -14.97 23.08
CA ASP A 36 10.51 -15.51 22.50
C ASP A 36 10.62 -14.95 21.08
N ILE A 37 11.46 -13.92 20.91
CA ILE A 37 11.69 -13.22 19.64
C ILE A 37 13.08 -13.60 19.18
N ASP A 38 13.14 -14.16 17.97
CA ASP A 38 14.38 -14.57 17.33
C ASP A 38 14.74 -13.64 16.19
N ILE A 39 16.04 -13.41 16.01
CA ILE A 39 16.59 -12.77 14.81
C ILE A 39 17.12 -13.80 13.82
N SER A 40 16.94 -13.53 12.52
CA SER A 40 17.53 -14.33 11.45
C SER A 40 18.19 -13.45 10.39
N ALA A 41 19.14 -14.01 9.65
CA ALA A 41 19.77 -13.38 8.51
C ALA A 41 19.75 -14.31 7.28
N PHE A 42 19.30 -13.80 6.14
CA PHE A 42 19.27 -14.55 4.87
C PHE A 42 20.30 -13.94 3.91
N LEU A 43 21.30 -14.72 3.50
CA LEU A 43 22.32 -14.29 2.52
C LEU A 43 21.88 -14.74 1.13
N LEU A 44 21.49 -13.78 0.30
CA LEU A 44 20.78 -13.96 -0.96
C LEU A 44 21.67 -13.68 -2.16
N ASN A 45 21.42 -14.41 -3.24
CA ASN A 45 21.97 -14.17 -4.57
C ASN A 45 21.21 -13.04 -5.31
N ALA A 46 21.56 -12.83 -6.58
CA ALA A 46 20.92 -11.83 -7.44
C ALA A 46 19.42 -12.09 -7.70
N ASP A 47 18.97 -13.35 -7.59
CA ASP A 47 17.56 -13.76 -7.75
C ASP A 47 16.76 -13.67 -6.43
N GLU A 48 17.32 -13.04 -5.40
CA GLU A 48 16.78 -12.94 -4.04
C GLU A 48 16.53 -14.29 -3.34
N LYS A 49 17.27 -15.35 -3.71
CA LYS A 49 17.23 -16.66 -3.07
C LYS A 49 18.51 -16.96 -2.28
N ILE A 50 18.41 -17.74 -1.21
CA ILE A 50 19.58 -18.16 -0.43
C ILE A 50 20.60 -18.90 -1.31
N VAL A 51 21.89 -18.60 -1.12
CA VAL A 51 22.97 -19.25 -1.90
C VAL A 51 23.13 -20.72 -1.50
N SER A 52 22.89 -21.05 -0.23
CA SER A 52 22.87 -22.40 0.32
C SER A 52 22.03 -22.44 1.60
N LEU A 53 21.64 -23.63 2.08
CA LEU A 53 20.88 -23.75 3.34
C LEU A 53 21.67 -23.20 4.54
N GLU A 54 23.00 -23.30 4.52
CA GLU A 54 23.89 -22.74 5.55
C GLU A 54 23.91 -21.20 5.54
N ASP A 55 23.42 -20.57 4.48
CA ASP A 55 23.34 -19.13 4.30
C ASP A 55 22.01 -18.54 4.82
N PHE A 56 21.19 -19.37 5.46
CA PHE A 56 20.14 -18.96 6.40
C PHE A 56 20.67 -19.07 7.83
N VAL A 57 21.02 -17.93 8.44
CA VAL A 57 21.67 -17.86 9.75
C VAL A 57 20.64 -17.52 10.84
N PHE A 58 20.50 -18.40 11.81
CA PHE A 58 19.56 -18.29 12.94
C PHE A 58 20.07 -19.12 14.14
N TYR A 59 19.33 -19.23 15.23
CA TYR A 59 19.80 -19.96 16.43
C TYR A 59 20.20 -21.43 16.16
N GLY A 60 19.54 -22.11 15.22
CA GLY A 60 19.82 -23.49 14.83
C GLY A 60 20.99 -23.64 13.84
N GLN A 61 21.35 -22.55 13.16
CA GLN A 61 22.49 -22.45 12.24
C GLN A 61 23.17 -21.09 12.48
N PRO A 62 23.99 -20.94 13.55
CA PRO A 62 24.47 -19.63 13.97
C PRO A 62 25.58 -19.05 13.10
N VAL A 63 26.07 -19.77 12.09
CA VAL A 63 27.20 -19.38 11.24
C VAL A 63 26.85 -19.61 9.77
N SER A 64 27.15 -18.64 8.91
CA SER A 64 27.00 -18.79 7.46
C SER A 64 28.00 -19.78 6.86
N SER A 65 27.75 -20.26 5.63
CA SER A 65 28.57 -21.28 4.93
C SER A 65 30.08 -20.98 4.91
N ASN A 66 30.45 -19.71 4.81
CA ASN A 66 31.82 -19.20 4.79
C ASN A 66 32.28 -18.52 6.09
N GLY A 67 31.46 -18.51 7.14
CA GLY A 67 31.74 -17.82 8.40
C GLY A 67 31.68 -16.29 8.36
N SER A 68 31.25 -15.69 7.24
CA SER A 68 31.19 -14.23 7.09
C SER A 68 30.08 -13.57 7.91
N VAL A 69 29.02 -14.31 8.26
CA VAL A 69 27.95 -13.87 9.16
C VAL A 69 27.84 -14.84 10.33
N LEU A 70 27.87 -14.30 11.54
CA LEU A 70 27.82 -15.05 12.80
C LEU A 70 26.76 -14.44 13.72
N LEU A 71 25.83 -15.26 14.21
CA LEU A 71 24.92 -14.91 15.30
C LEU A 71 25.69 -14.91 16.62
N GLU A 72 25.69 -13.79 17.34
CA GLU A 72 26.38 -13.63 18.61
C GLU A 72 25.44 -13.78 19.81
N GLU A 73 25.92 -14.42 20.87
CA GLU A 73 25.25 -14.39 22.16
C GLU A 73 25.31 -12.98 22.78
N PRO A 74 24.24 -12.52 23.47
CA PRO A 74 24.17 -11.18 24.02
C PRO A 74 25.26 -10.91 25.07
N THR A 75 26.11 -9.93 24.79
CA THR A 75 27.25 -9.55 25.65
C THR A 75 26.91 -8.47 26.69
N THR A 76 25.76 -7.81 26.59
CA THR A 76 25.32 -6.69 27.44
C THR A 76 23.83 -6.79 27.79
N SER A 77 23.38 -6.15 28.87
CA SER A 77 21.98 -6.19 29.31
C SER A 77 21.02 -5.31 28.48
N THR A 78 21.53 -4.55 27.50
CA THR A 78 20.77 -3.58 26.70
C THR A 78 20.49 -4.03 25.27
N ASP A 79 21.26 -5.00 24.77
CA ASP A 79 21.11 -5.55 23.43
C ASP A 79 20.53 -6.97 23.58
N LYS A 80 19.48 -7.30 22.82
CA LYS A 80 18.78 -8.59 22.99
C LYS A 80 19.48 -9.69 22.21
N GLN A 81 19.80 -9.46 20.94
CA GLN A 81 20.56 -10.35 20.04
C GLN A 81 21.35 -9.53 19.00
N SER A 82 22.39 -10.09 18.36
CA SER A 82 23.18 -9.39 17.33
C SER A 82 23.89 -10.31 16.35
N PHE A 83 24.17 -9.82 15.14
CA PHE A 83 25.06 -10.47 14.16
C PHE A 83 26.41 -9.76 14.06
N SER A 84 27.47 -10.54 13.89
CA SER A 84 28.78 -10.08 13.43
C SER A 84 28.93 -10.39 11.95
N ILE A 85 29.37 -9.40 11.17
CA ILE A 85 29.49 -9.52 9.72
C ILE A 85 30.88 -9.07 9.27
N HIS A 86 31.60 -9.95 8.60
CA HIS A 86 32.89 -9.66 8.01
C HIS A 86 32.76 -9.49 6.50
N LEU A 87 32.60 -8.24 6.07
CA LEU A 87 32.25 -7.88 4.69
C LEU A 87 33.21 -8.43 3.62
N PRO A 88 34.55 -8.45 3.84
CA PRO A 88 35.50 -8.97 2.84
C PRO A 88 35.43 -10.48 2.62
N GLU A 89 34.88 -11.23 3.58
CA GLU A 89 34.78 -12.69 3.48
C GLU A 89 33.45 -13.14 2.87
N ILE A 90 32.48 -12.24 2.68
CA ILE A 90 31.21 -12.54 2.02
C ILE A 90 31.47 -13.01 0.59
N GLN A 91 30.95 -14.19 0.22
CA GLN A 91 31.13 -14.76 -1.10
C GLN A 91 30.60 -13.82 -2.19
N ASN A 92 31.25 -13.78 -3.35
CA ASN A 92 30.81 -12.95 -4.47
C ASN A 92 29.43 -13.33 -5.04
N LYS A 93 28.89 -14.50 -4.70
CA LYS A 93 27.54 -14.90 -5.09
C LYS A 93 26.44 -14.28 -4.20
N VAL A 94 26.81 -13.73 -3.04
CA VAL A 94 25.88 -13.06 -2.12
C VAL A 94 25.84 -11.58 -2.47
N GLU A 95 24.69 -11.12 -2.96
CA GLU A 95 24.46 -9.72 -3.33
C GLU A 95 23.70 -8.96 -2.24
N LYS A 96 22.99 -9.67 -1.35
CA LYS A 96 22.14 -9.07 -0.31
C LYS A 96 22.09 -9.94 0.95
N ILE A 97 22.01 -9.30 2.12
CA ILE A 97 21.81 -9.93 3.42
C ILE A 97 20.59 -9.27 4.07
N VAL A 98 19.53 -10.01 4.28
CA VAL A 98 18.28 -9.52 4.88
C VAL A 98 18.25 -9.89 6.36
N PHE A 99 17.88 -8.94 7.23
CA PHE A 99 17.75 -9.15 8.67
C PHE A 99 16.30 -9.12 9.12
N THR A 100 15.88 -10.14 9.87
CA THR A 100 14.49 -10.32 10.28
C THR A 100 14.35 -10.56 11.79
N LEU A 101 13.17 -10.24 12.32
CA LEU A 101 12.69 -10.65 13.64
C LEU A 101 11.45 -11.52 13.46
N THR A 102 11.33 -12.59 14.25
CA THR A 102 10.16 -13.48 14.25
C THR A 102 9.75 -13.82 15.67
N ILE A 103 8.45 -13.90 15.95
CA ILE A 103 7.95 -14.41 17.23
C ILE A 103 7.79 -15.94 17.13
N TYR A 104 8.42 -16.69 18.03
CA TYR A 104 8.33 -18.15 18.05
C TYR A 104 6.90 -18.63 18.38
N GLU A 105 6.39 -19.61 17.61
CA GLU A 105 5.02 -20.15 17.73
C GLU A 105 3.93 -19.05 17.81
N SER A 106 4.12 -17.94 17.09
CA SER A 106 3.24 -16.76 17.15
C SER A 106 1.78 -17.09 16.87
N GLU A 107 1.50 -17.89 15.84
CA GLU A 107 0.14 -18.22 15.41
C GLU A 107 -0.58 -19.12 16.43
N LYS A 108 0.13 -20.10 16.97
CA LYS A 108 -0.39 -21.02 17.98
C LYS A 108 -0.70 -20.32 19.30
N ASN A 109 0.05 -19.28 19.63
CA ASN A 109 -0.10 -18.51 20.87
C ASN A 109 -0.86 -17.18 20.69
N GLY A 110 -1.23 -16.82 19.45
CA GLY A 110 -1.89 -15.55 19.13
C GLY A 110 -1.05 -14.31 19.40
N HIS A 111 0.29 -14.43 19.38
CA HIS A 111 1.21 -13.33 19.66
C HIS A 111 1.56 -12.57 18.37
N THR A 112 1.59 -11.24 18.43
CA THR A 112 1.94 -10.39 17.28
C THR A 112 2.89 -9.27 17.68
N PHE A 113 3.55 -8.65 16.70
CA PHE A 113 4.44 -7.50 16.95
C PHE A 113 3.70 -6.23 17.39
N SER A 114 2.36 -6.22 17.45
CA SER A 114 1.61 -5.13 18.12
C SER A 114 1.93 -5.00 19.62
N GLU A 115 2.38 -6.09 20.25
CA GLU A 115 2.68 -6.15 21.68
C GLU A 115 4.17 -5.87 21.98
N VAL A 116 4.95 -5.52 20.96
CA VAL A 116 6.39 -5.27 21.01
C VAL A 116 6.67 -3.81 20.63
N ASN A 117 7.35 -3.08 21.52
CA ASN A 117 7.65 -1.66 21.39
C ASN A 117 9.15 -1.42 21.24
N ASP A 118 9.53 -0.21 20.86
CA ASP A 118 10.93 0.24 20.76
C ASP A 118 11.82 -0.68 19.91
N ILE A 119 11.27 -1.26 18.85
CA ILE A 119 12.02 -2.13 17.94
C ILE A 119 13.05 -1.30 17.20
N LYS A 120 14.33 -1.64 17.37
CA LYS A 120 15.45 -0.87 16.84
C LYS A 120 16.59 -1.78 16.35
N LEU A 121 17.11 -1.46 15.17
CA LEU A 121 18.34 -2.00 14.61
C LEU A 121 19.46 -0.97 14.73
N VAL A 122 20.66 -1.39 15.15
CA VAL A 122 21.84 -0.54 15.27
C VAL A 122 23.02 -1.18 14.56
N ILE A 123 23.67 -0.42 13.69
CA ILE A 123 24.87 -0.82 12.94
C ILE A 123 26.08 -0.18 13.60
N LEU A 124 26.99 -1.01 14.08
CA LEU A 124 28.21 -0.61 14.76
C LEU A 124 29.42 -1.09 13.97
N ASN A 125 30.50 -0.33 13.97
CA ASN A 125 31.81 -0.88 13.66
C ASN A 125 32.23 -1.79 14.83
N LYS A 126 32.42 -3.09 14.58
CA LYS A 126 32.67 -4.07 15.66
C LYS A 126 33.99 -3.83 16.37
N LYS A 127 35.00 -3.25 15.71
CA LYS A 127 36.31 -2.96 16.32
C LYS A 127 36.27 -1.71 17.20
N SER A 128 35.74 -0.60 16.69
CA SER A 128 35.71 0.67 17.43
C SER A 128 34.52 0.80 18.39
N GLN A 129 33.48 -0.03 18.20
CA GLN A 129 32.16 0.10 18.84
C GLN A 129 31.46 1.43 18.54
N GLU A 130 31.88 2.14 17.48
CA GLU A 130 31.24 3.36 17.03
C GLU A 130 29.95 3.04 16.25
N GLU A 131 28.90 3.79 16.55
CA GLU A 131 27.62 3.70 15.85
C GLU A 131 27.69 4.37 14.48
N ILE A 132 27.52 3.56 13.44
CA ILE A 132 27.46 4.01 12.05
C ILE A 132 26.06 4.54 11.76
N ALA A 133 25.04 3.73 12.06
CA ALA A 133 23.64 4.08 11.84
C ALA A 133 22.70 3.33 12.77
N ASN A 134 21.48 3.83 12.90
CA ASN A 134 20.42 3.16 13.63
C ASN A 134 19.07 3.38 12.95
N PHE A 135 18.18 2.40 13.05
CA PHE A 135 16.83 2.46 12.52
C PHE A 135 15.87 2.08 13.64
N LEU A 136 15.05 3.05 14.08
CA LEU A 136 13.99 2.85 15.06
C LEU A 136 12.67 2.72 14.29
N ILE A 137 11.91 1.68 14.57
CA ILE A 137 10.54 1.58 14.10
C ILE A 137 9.68 2.54 14.94
N ASP A 138 9.17 3.59 14.29
CA ASP A 138 8.37 4.65 14.91
C ASP A 138 6.86 4.47 14.68
N TYR A 139 6.45 3.34 14.09
CA TYR A 139 5.07 2.91 13.90
C TYR A 139 4.79 1.58 14.60
N THR A 140 3.51 1.26 14.77
CA THR A 140 3.07 0.00 15.40
C THR A 140 2.72 -1.02 14.34
N PHE A 141 3.14 -2.27 14.56
CA PHE A 141 2.61 -3.41 13.85
C PHE A 141 1.24 -3.79 14.42
N SER A 142 0.42 -4.47 13.64
CA SER A 142 -0.92 -4.92 14.01
C SER A 142 -0.92 -6.43 14.24
N MET A 143 -1.01 -7.21 13.18
CA MET A 143 -1.16 -8.66 13.24
C MET A 143 0.09 -9.41 12.77
N GLU A 144 1.15 -8.68 12.38
CA GLU A 144 2.38 -9.26 11.85
C GLU A 144 3.13 -10.08 12.90
N THR A 145 3.64 -11.23 12.46
CA THR A 145 4.33 -12.23 13.30
C THR A 145 5.83 -12.32 12.96
N ALA A 146 6.23 -11.65 11.88
CA ALA A 146 7.60 -11.49 11.41
C ALA A 146 7.83 -10.03 10.94
N ILE A 147 9.08 -9.55 10.99
CA ILE A 147 9.47 -8.22 10.50
C ILE A 147 10.80 -8.34 9.76
N VAL A 148 10.91 -7.74 8.58
CA VAL A 148 12.19 -7.44 7.93
C VAL A 148 12.63 -6.03 8.33
N LEU A 149 13.67 -5.92 9.17
CA LEU A 149 14.12 -4.61 9.67
C LEU A 149 15.00 -3.86 8.67
N GLY A 150 15.83 -4.59 7.92
CA GLY A 150 16.73 -3.96 6.96
C GLY A 150 17.53 -4.97 6.17
N SER A 151 18.29 -4.48 5.20
CA SER A 151 19.19 -5.32 4.41
C SER A 151 20.52 -4.63 4.13
N LEU A 152 21.61 -5.39 4.18
CA LEU A 152 22.87 -5.01 3.54
C LEU A 152 22.84 -5.49 2.10
N TYR A 153 23.29 -4.69 1.15
CA TYR A 153 23.36 -5.09 -0.24
C TYR A 153 24.57 -4.51 -0.93
N ARG A 154 25.07 -5.20 -1.94
CA ARG A 154 26.23 -4.80 -2.72
C ARG A 154 25.77 -3.87 -3.85
N TYR A 155 26.45 -2.74 -4.02
CA TYR A 155 26.19 -1.78 -5.09
C TYR A 155 27.51 -1.20 -5.57
N SER A 156 27.82 -1.38 -6.86
CA SER A 156 29.09 -0.92 -7.46
C SER A 156 30.34 -1.37 -6.70
N GLY A 157 30.32 -2.60 -6.16
CA GLY A 157 31.43 -3.19 -5.40
C GLY A 157 31.52 -2.77 -3.93
N GLU A 158 30.66 -1.86 -3.48
CA GLU A 158 30.59 -1.37 -2.09
C GLU A 158 29.36 -1.96 -1.37
N TRP A 159 29.37 -1.99 -0.04
CA TRP A 159 28.22 -2.40 0.76
C TRP A 159 27.41 -1.17 1.20
N LYS A 160 26.09 -1.24 0.98
CA LYS A 160 25.10 -0.28 1.45
C LYS A 160 24.12 -0.94 2.40
N PHE A 161 23.46 -0.14 3.23
CA PHE A 161 22.36 -0.59 4.08
C PHE A 161 21.06 0.09 3.66
N ASN A 162 19.97 -0.67 3.63
CA ASN A 162 18.61 -0.20 3.39
C ASN A 162 17.75 -0.48 4.63
N ALA A 163 17.17 0.56 5.23
CA ALA A 163 16.18 0.43 6.30
C ALA A 163 14.82 0.01 5.71
N VAL A 164 14.31 -1.17 6.06
CA VAL A 164 13.12 -1.76 5.41
C VAL A 164 11.88 -1.60 6.28
N GLY A 165 11.90 -2.16 7.49
CA GLY A 165 10.80 -2.06 8.47
C GLY A 165 9.46 -2.65 8.00
N SER A 166 9.46 -3.66 7.15
CA SER A 166 8.22 -4.28 6.65
C SER A 166 7.80 -5.44 7.54
N GLY A 167 6.53 -5.49 7.90
CA GLY A 167 5.96 -6.61 8.65
C GLY A 167 5.47 -7.72 7.71
N PHE A 168 5.46 -8.95 8.21
CA PHE A 168 5.10 -10.17 7.50
C PHE A 168 4.16 -11.01 8.36
N TYR A 169 3.25 -11.68 7.67
CA TYR A 169 2.36 -12.71 8.22
C TYR A 169 3.00 -14.08 8.00
N GLY A 170 2.50 -15.15 8.63
CA GLY A 170 3.05 -16.51 8.48
C GLY A 170 4.41 -16.77 9.14
N GLY A 171 4.96 -15.78 9.86
CA GLY A 171 6.13 -15.94 10.72
C GLY A 171 7.39 -16.29 9.95
N LEU A 172 8.17 -17.25 10.46
CA LEU A 172 9.42 -17.66 9.84
C LEU A 172 9.21 -18.48 8.55
N ALA A 173 8.10 -19.20 8.43
CA ALA A 173 7.82 -20.08 7.30
C ALA A 173 7.68 -19.29 5.99
N ASP A 174 6.90 -18.20 6.00
CA ASP A 174 6.71 -17.33 4.83
C ASP A 174 8.01 -16.65 4.42
N LEU A 175 8.83 -16.22 5.38
CA LEU A 175 10.17 -15.67 5.11
C LEU A 175 11.09 -16.73 4.47
N CYS A 176 11.03 -17.98 4.94
CA CYS A 176 11.76 -19.10 4.37
C CYS A 176 11.33 -19.36 2.91
N GLU A 177 10.03 -19.41 2.63
CA GLU A 177 9.52 -19.60 1.27
C GLU A 177 9.92 -18.45 0.34
N GLN A 178 9.74 -17.21 0.80
CA GLN A 178 10.11 -16.00 0.07
C GLN A 178 11.59 -16.04 -0.36
N TYR A 179 12.49 -16.45 0.54
CA TYR A 179 13.93 -16.49 0.29
C TYR A 179 14.45 -17.85 -0.19
N GLY A 180 13.57 -18.81 -0.51
CA GLY A 180 13.92 -20.08 -1.17
C GLY A 180 14.54 -21.14 -0.25
N VAL A 181 14.16 -21.13 1.03
CA VAL A 181 14.42 -22.23 1.97
C VAL A 181 13.25 -23.20 1.88
N GLU A 182 13.49 -24.44 1.42
CA GLU A 182 12.49 -25.50 1.47
C GLU A 182 12.28 -25.95 2.92
N VAL A 183 11.06 -25.81 3.44
CA VAL A 183 10.70 -26.23 4.79
C VAL A 183 9.95 -27.57 4.68
N ASP A 184 10.55 -28.65 5.18
CA ASP A 184 9.86 -29.93 5.32
C ASP A 184 8.76 -29.77 6.38
N ASN A 185 7.50 -29.72 5.93
CA ASN A 185 6.31 -29.77 6.80
C ASN A 185 6.14 -31.18 7.38
N GLU A 186 7.02 -31.58 8.31
CA GLU A 186 6.76 -32.70 9.21
C GLU A 186 5.91 -32.20 10.39
N GLU A 187 4.61 -32.50 10.37
CA GLU A 187 3.77 -32.51 11.58
C GLU A 187 4.40 -33.47 12.61
N LYS A 188 5.20 -32.93 13.54
CA LYS A 188 5.64 -33.68 14.72
C LYS A 188 4.61 -33.52 15.83
N GLU A 189 3.94 -34.63 16.11
CA GLU A 189 3.13 -34.86 17.31
C GLU A 189 3.81 -34.31 18.58
N PRO A 190 3.04 -33.83 19.56
CA PRO A 190 3.56 -33.13 20.72
C PRO A 190 4.53 -34.01 21.53
N PRO A 191 5.61 -33.43 22.09
CA PRO A 191 6.55 -34.17 22.92
C PRO A 191 5.84 -34.66 24.18
N ILE A 192 5.75 -35.99 24.32
CA ILE A 192 5.31 -36.66 25.54
C ILE A 192 6.30 -36.26 26.65
N ALA A 193 5.76 -35.61 27.68
CA ALA A 193 6.49 -35.21 28.87
C ALA A 193 7.26 -36.40 29.48
N SER A 194 8.55 -36.16 29.72
CA SER A 194 9.45 -37.02 30.48
C SER A 194 8.91 -37.27 31.89
N THR A 195 8.54 -38.51 32.19
CA THR A 195 8.49 -39.03 33.56
C THR A 195 9.59 -40.08 33.72
N GLU A 196 10.33 -39.93 34.81
CA GLU A 196 11.50 -40.72 35.17
C GLU A 196 11.15 -42.19 35.46
N LYS A 197 12.04 -43.07 34.98
CA LYS A 197 12.53 -44.34 35.56
C LYS A 197 11.52 -45.28 36.26
N GLU A 198 11.43 -46.51 35.75
CA GLU A 198 11.90 -47.69 36.49
C GLU A 198 12.02 -48.95 35.61
N GLU A 199 12.92 -49.83 36.04
CA GLU A 199 13.49 -51.02 35.40
C GLU A 199 12.49 -52.17 35.15
N LYS A 200 12.71 -52.97 34.08
CA LYS A 200 13.18 -54.38 34.14
C LYS A 200 12.94 -55.19 32.86
N GLU A 201 14.01 -55.90 32.49
CA GLU A 201 14.08 -57.27 31.93
C GLU A 201 13.39 -57.61 30.58
N SER A 202 14.24 -57.93 29.60
CA SER A 202 14.01 -58.91 28.50
C SER A 202 13.62 -60.29 29.08
N PRO A 203 13.11 -61.33 28.34
CA PRO A 203 13.63 -61.75 27.03
C PRO A 203 12.65 -62.50 26.07
N ILE A 204 13.25 -63.05 25.00
CA ILE A 204 12.82 -64.20 24.14
C ILE A 204 11.96 -63.81 22.93
N ALA A 205 12.10 -64.32 21.70
CA ALA A 205 13.10 -64.97 20.84
C ALA A 205 12.30 -65.76 19.77
N GLY A 206 12.80 -65.80 18.52
CA GLY A 206 12.39 -66.73 17.45
C GLY A 206 11.13 -66.33 16.68
N THR A 207 10.99 -66.53 15.37
CA THR A 207 11.79 -67.31 14.40
C THR A 207 11.18 -67.09 13.01
N GLU A 208 12.03 -67.16 11.97
CA GLU A 208 11.78 -67.65 10.59
C GLU A 208 10.86 -66.81 9.68
N ASN A 209 11.38 -66.10 8.66
CA ASN A 209 11.90 -66.53 7.35
C ASN A 209 10.93 -67.35 6.50
N GLU A 210 10.46 -66.78 5.39
CA GLU A 210 10.50 -67.44 4.08
C GLU A 210 10.49 -66.40 2.94
N GLU A 211 11.48 -66.53 2.07
CA GLU A 211 11.78 -65.75 0.87
C GLU A 211 10.83 -66.11 -0.29
N ASN A 212 10.63 -65.18 -1.22
CA ASN A 212 10.64 -65.51 -2.65
C ASN A 212 11.14 -64.35 -3.51
N ASP A 213 12.04 -64.72 -4.40
CA ASP A 213 12.99 -63.96 -5.22
C ASP A 213 12.42 -63.08 -6.34
N LEU A 214 12.96 -61.85 -6.43
CA LEU A 214 13.62 -61.16 -7.59
C LEU A 214 12.91 -61.00 -8.96
N PRO A 215 13.34 -60.07 -9.87
CA PRO A 215 14.55 -59.23 -9.85
C PRO A 215 14.38 -57.73 -10.18
N ILE A 216 15.49 -57.02 -9.96
CA ILE A 216 15.82 -55.63 -10.31
C ILE A 216 16.10 -55.48 -11.82
N SER A 217 15.63 -54.39 -12.44
CA SER A 217 16.40 -53.67 -13.49
C SER A 217 15.85 -52.27 -13.79
N ASN A 218 16.79 -51.32 -13.84
CA ASN A 218 16.75 -49.93 -14.28
C ASN A 218 15.95 -49.64 -15.57
N THR A 219 15.39 -48.42 -15.66
CA THR A 219 15.38 -47.48 -16.83
C THR A 219 14.60 -46.24 -16.39
N GLU A 220 15.25 -45.08 -16.25
CA GLU A 220 15.35 -44.00 -17.26
C GLU A 220 14.05 -43.18 -17.46
N ASN A 221 14.26 -41.86 -17.42
CA ASN A 221 13.30 -40.79 -17.56
C ASN A 221 12.48 -40.92 -18.86
N GLU A 222 11.15 -40.82 -18.75
CA GLU A 222 10.29 -40.44 -19.88
C GLU A 222 9.35 -39.33 -19.43
N GLU A 223 9.71 -38.11 -19.82
CA GLU A 223 8.78 -37.03 -20.09
C GLU A 223 7.69 -37.55 -21.05
N LYS A 224 6.43 -37.53 -20.63
CA LYS A 224 5.31 -37.82 -21.53
C LYS A 224 4.89 -36.55 -22.24
N GLU A 225 5.36 -36.44 -23.48
CA GLU A 225 4.83 -35.58 -24.53
C GLU A 225 3.31 -35.74 -24.69
N LEU A 226 2.62 -34.61 -24.90
CA LEU A 226 1.22 -34.55 -25.33
C LEU A 226 1.04 -35.23 -26.70
N PRO A 227 -0.06 -35.97 -26.95
CA PRO A 227 -0.31 -36.55 -28.27
C PRO A 227 -0.60 -35.47 -29.32
N SER A 228 0.29 -35.38 -30.31
CA SER A 228 0.10 -34.62 -31.54
C SER A 228 -0.79 -35.39 -32.53
N THR A 229 -2.10 -35.15 -32.54
CA THR A 229 -2.97 -35.24 -33.74
C THR A 229 -4.42 -34.86 -33.42
N ILE A 230 -4.72 -33.55 -33.38
CA ILE A 230 -6.02 -33.00 -33.78
C ILE A 230 -5.72 -31.64 -34.45
N GLU A 231 -5.39 -31.68 -35.73
CA GLU A 231 -5.39 -30.47 -36.58
C GLU A 231 -6.82 -30.16 -37.02
N ASN A 232 -7.19 -28.87 -36.92
CA ASN A 232 -8.27 -28.17 -37.63
C ASN A 232 -9.72 -28.28 -37.11
N LEU A 233 -9.95 -27.84 -35.88
CA LEU A 233 -11.16 -27.12 -35.45
C LEU A 233 -10.69 -25.97 -34.53
N PRO A 234 -11.20 -24.73 -34.65
CA PRO A 234 -10.86 -23.67 -33.69
C PRO A 234 -11.29 -24.13 -32.30
N ARG A 235 -10.34 -24.32 -31.37
CA ARG A 235 -10.65 -24.61 -29.97
C ARG A 235 -11.41 -23.39 -29.43
N LYS A 236 -12.69 -23.56 -29.10
CA LYS A 236 -13.42 -22.57 -28.31
C LYS A 236 -12.69 -22.37 -26.99
N GLN A 237 -12.38 -21.12 -26.64
CA GLN A 237 -11.71 -20.77 -25.39
C GLN A 237 -12.60 -21.14 -24.20
N ASN A 238 -12.02 -21.78 -23.18
CA ASN A 238 -12.74 -22.17 -21.97
C ASN A 238 -12.93 -20.94 -21.05
N LEU A 239 -14.09 -20.81 -20.38
CA LEU A 239 -14.35 -19.74 -19.42
C LEU A 239 -13.22 -19.60 -18.39
N LEU A 240 -12.70 -20.72 -17.89
CA LEU A 240 -11.63 -20.72 -16.89
C LEU A 240 -10.29 -20.22 -17.46
N GLU A 241 -10.01 -20.47 -18.74
CA GLU A 241 -8.82 -19.93 -19.42
C GLU A 241 -8.92 -18.41 -19.57
N LEU A 242 -10.11 -17.89 -19.90
CA LEU A 242 -10.37 -16.46 -19.99
C LEU A 242 -10.23 -15.76 -18.63
N LEU A 243 -10.74 -16.38 -17.57
CA LEU A 243 -10.59 -15.87 -16.20
C LEU A 243 -9.12 -15.90 -15.76
N LEU A 244 -8.37 -16.96 -16.07
CA LEU A 244 -6.92 -17.03 -15.81
C LEU A 244 -6.14 -15.89 -16.50
N GLY A 245 -6.59 -15.45 -17.66
CA GLY A 245 -5.99 -14.33 -18.37
C GLY A 245 -6.04 -13.00 -17.60
N LEU A 246 -6.99 -12.84 -16.67
CA LEU A 246 -7.15 -11.64 -15.84
C LEU A 246 -6.08 -11.50 -14.75
N ARG A 247 -5.43 -12.61 -14.36
CA ARG A 247 -4.43 -12.60 -13.29
C ARG A 247 -3.28 -11.66 -13.58
N ALA A 248 -2.80 -10.99 -12.55
CA ALA A 248 -1.61 -10.15 -12.63
C ALA A 248 -0.39 -10.94 -13.12
N SER A 249 -0.26 -12.23 -12.80
CA SER A 249 0.85 -13.10 -13.24
C SER A 249 0.69 -13.69 -14.64
N SER A 250 -0.40 -13.40 -15.36
CA SER A 250 -0.64 -13.97 -16.68
C SER A 250 0.38 -13.44 -17.72
N ARG A 251 0.66 -14.23 -18.77
CA ARG A 251 1.52 -13.78 -19.88
C ARG A 251 0.97 -12.55 -20.60
N HIS A 252 -0.35 -12.32 -20.48
CA HIS A 252 -1.04 -11.16 -21.04
C HIS A 252 -0.82 -9.89 -20.21
N SER A 253 -0.15 -9.96 -19.05
CA SER A 253 0.09 -8.81 -18.18
C SER A 253 1.26 -7.92 -18.60
N VAL A 254 2.11 -8.37 -19.53
CA VAL A 254 3.31 -7.64 -20.00
C VAL A 254 3.18 -7.31 -21.48
N VAL A 255 3.49 -6.07 -21.84
CA VAL A 255 3.43 -5.56 -23.21
C VAL A 255 4.82 -5.69 -23.84
N SER A 256 5.02 -6.67 -24.72
CA SER A 256 6.29 -6.83 -25.47
C SER A 256 6.38 -5.86 -26.66
N GLU A 257 7.61 -5.56 -27.13
CA GLU A 257 7.87 -4.68 -28.28
C GLU A 257 7.23 -5.11 -29.63
N GLY A 258 6.57 -6.28 -29.67
CA GLY A 258 5.99 -6.90 -30.88
C GLY A 258 4.48 -6.72 -31.12
N GLY A 259 3.76 -5.95 -30.30
CA GLY A 259 2.32 -5.71 -30.45
C GLY A 259 1.45 -6.35 -29.36
N SER A 260 0.18 -5.95 -29.28
CA SER A 260 -0.77 -6.45 -28.27
C SER A 260 -1.27 -7.85 -28.59
N ASP A 261 -1.29 -8.71 -27.58
CA ASP A 261 -2.00 -9.99 -27.63
C ASP A 261 -3.50 -9.73 -27.91
N GLU A 262 -4.18 -10.57 -28.69
CA GLU A 262 -5.63 -10.45 -28.98
C GLU A 262 -6.44 -10.35 -27.67
N PHE A 263 -5.95 -10.97 -26.61
CA PHE A 263 -6.55 -10.89 -25.28
C PHE A 263 -6.30 -9.54 -24.58
N GLN A 264 -5.15 -8.90 -24.77
CA GLN A 264 -4.87 -7.57 -24.21
C GLN A 264 -5.80 -6.50 -24.82
N GLU A 265 -6.11 -6.61 -26.10
CA GLU A 265 -7.10 -5.73 -26.75
C GLU A 265 -8.49 -5.86 -26.12
N LYS A 266 -8.87 -7.09 -25.73
CA LYS A 266 -10.14 -7.36 -25.03
C LYS A 266 -10.17 -6.69 -23.65
N LEU A 267 -9.05 -6.68 -22.92
CA LEU A 267 -8.94 -6.08 -21.58
C LEU A 267 -8.79 -4.56 -21.58
N TYR A 268 -8.30 -3.96 -22.66
CA TYR A 268 -8.08 -2.51 -22.71
C TYR A 268 -9.40 -1.73 -22.61
N ILE A 269 -9.45 -0.72 -21.73
CA ILE A 269 -10.59 0.19 -21.58
C ILE A 269 -10.19 1.56 -22.16
N GLU A 270 -10.87 1.99 -23.22
CA GLU A 270 -10.67 3.33 -23.78
C GLU A 270 -11.25 4.39 -22.86
N THR A 271 -10.51 5.48 -22.67
CA THR A 271 -10.90 6.62 -21.83
C THR A 271 -10.65 7.94 -22.54
N GLU A 272 -11.13 9.05 -21.98
CA GLU A 272 -10.87 10.38 -22.55
C GLU A 272 -9.37 10.71 -22.62
N LEU A 273 -8.54 10.07 -21.78
CA LEU A 273 -7.08 10.19 -21.82
C LEU A 273 -6.48 9.72 -23.16
N ASP A 274 -7.10 8.74 -23.82
CA ASP A 274 -6.67 8.24 -25.13
C ASP A 274 -6.76 9.37 -26.17
N GLU A 275 -7.90 10.06 -26.21
CA GLU A 275 -8.13 11.19 -27.11
C GLU A 275 -7.25 12.39 -26.75
N TYR A 276 -7.04 12.63 -25.44
CA TYR A 276 -6.15 13.68 -24.96
C TYR A 276 -4.71 13.48 -25.44
N LEU A 277 -4.19 12.26 -25.27
CA LEU A 277 -2.85 11.90 -25.76
C LEU A 277 -2.77 11.95 -27.28
N GLU A 278 -3.82 11.51 -27.99
CA GLU A 278 -3.87 11.60 -29.45
C GLU A 278 -3.77 13.05 -29.92
N LYS A 279 -4.55 13.96 -29.35
CA LYS A 279 -4.48 15.41 -29.64
C LYS A 279 -3.09 15.98 -29.35
N ALA A 280 -2.48 15.58 -28.23
CA ALA A 280 -1.12 16.02 -27.89
C ALA A 280 -0.09 15.53 -28.91
N LEU A 281 -0.17 14.27 -29.35
CA LEU A 281 0.73 13.68 -30.33
C LEU A 281 0.53 14.22 -31.74
N GLN A 282 -0.67 14.72 -32.09
CA GLN A 282 -0.88 15.43 -33.36
C GLN A 282 -0.18 16.81 -33.40
N GLN A 283 0.17 17.38 -32.24
CA GLN A 283 0.83 18.69 -32.10
C GLN A 283 2.36 18.61 -31.94
N VAL A 284 2.96 17.46 -32.28
CA VAL A 284 4.41 17.20 -32.16
C VAL A 284 5.25 18.14 -33.04
N GLY A 285 6.39 18.58 -32.50
CA GLY A 285 7.26 19.62 -33.08
C GLY A 285 6.77 21.06 -32.86
N GLU A 286 5.47 21.28 -32.72
CA GLU A 286 4.86 22.61 -32.51
C GLU A 286 4.61 22.92 -31.04
N LYS A 287 4.12 21.95 -30.27
CA LYS A 287 3.76 22.14 -28.86
C LYS A 287 4.64 21.38 -27.89
N TRP A 288 5.24 20.24 -28.25
CA TRP A 288 5.94 19.39 -27.28
C TRP A 288 7.33 18.98 -27.74
N ASP A 289 8.31 19.08 -26.85
CA ASP A 289 9.67 18.55 -26.99
C ASP A 289 9.77 17.16 -26.38
N LEU A 290 9.10 16.95 -25.24
CA LEU A 290 9.06 15.69 -24.49
C LEU A 290 7.63 15.41 -24.01
N ILE A 291 7.18 14.17 -24.18
CA ILE A 291 5.95 13.65 -23.59
C ILE A 291 6.32 12.43 -22.74
N VAL A 292 5.99 12.48 -21.47
CA VAL A 292 6.27 11.41 -20.51
C VAL A 292 4.96 10.88 -19.96
N LEU A 293 4.74 9.57 -20.09
CA LEU A 293 3.72 8.87 -19.31
C LEU A 293 4.43 8.28 -18.08
N GLY A 294 4.20 8.93 -16.94
CA GLY A 294 4.65 8.49 -15.62
C GLY A 294 3.56 7.69 -14.90
N GLY A 295 3.95 6.90 -13.91
CA GLY A 295 3.04 6.06 -13.13
C GLY A 295 3.71 4.81 -12.56
N ASN A 296 2.98 3.99 -11.84
CA ASN A 296 3.40 2.71 -11.30
C ASN A 296 3.27 1.55 -12.30
N ALA A 297 3.87 0.42 -11.94
CA ALA A 297 3.75 -0.80 -12.73
C ALA A 297 2.28 -1.24 -12.81
N GLY A 298 1.79 -1.56 -14.00
CA GLY A 298 0.39 -1.99 -14.21
C GLY A 298 -0.60 -0.88 -14.55
N ASP A 299 -0.18 0.39 -14.62
CA ASP A 299 -1.05 1.52 -15.01
C ASP A 299 -1.50 1.54 -16.48
N GLY A 300 -1.00 0.61 -17.29
CA GLY A 300 -1.34 0.53 -18.71
C GLY A 300 -0.64 1.58 -19.59
N LYS A 301 0.43 2.20 -19.10
CA LYS A 301 1.23 3.21 -19.84
C LYS A 301 1.58 2.77 -21.26
N SER A 302 2.25 1.61 -21.40
CA SER A 302 2.69 1.11 -22.70
C SER A 302 1.53 0.76 -23.61
N ALA A 303 0.45 0.17 -23.07
CA ALA A 303 -0.76 -0.15 -23.83
C ALA A 303 -1.44 1.12 -24.37
N LEU A 304 -1.52 2.18 -23.56
CA LEU A 304 -2.05 3.48 -23.96
C LEU A 304 -1.23 4.10 -25.11
N ILE A 305 0.11 4.13 -24.97
CA ILE A 305 0.97 4.65 -26.04
C ILE A 305 0.79 3.82 -27.32
N GLN A 306 0.83 2.48 -27.23
CA GLN A 306 0.71 1.61 -28.41
C GLN A 306 -0.61 1.84 -29.15
N LYS A 307 -1.71 1.92 -28.41
CA LYS A 307 -3.04 2.09 -28.99
C LYS A 307 -3.20 3.44 -29.66
N VAL A 308 -2.75 4.52 -29.02
CA VAL A 308 -2.83 5.87 -29.59
C VAL A 308 -1.85 6.01 -30.76
N TYR A 309 -0.62 5.54 -30.63
CA TYR A 309 0.39 5.62 -31.68
C TYR A 309 -0.01 4.84 -32.94
N ALA A 310 -0.68 3.69 -32.79
CA ALA A 310 -1.21 2.92 -33.92
C ALA A 310 -2.23 3.73 -34.76
N LYS A 311 -3.00 4.63 -34.13
CA LYS A 311 -3.99 5.50 -34.80
C LYS A 311 -3.36 6.70 -35.53
N LEU A 312 -2.09 7.04 -35.24
CA LEU A 312 -1.45 8.24 -35.79
C LEU A 312 -1.11 8.11 -37.29
N PRO A 313 -1.24 9.20 -38.07
CA PRO A 313 -0.73 9.25 -39.44
C PRO A 313 0.80 9.09 -39.52
N GLU A 314 1.31 8.45 -40.58
CA GLU A 314 2.77 8.21 -40.75
C GLU A 314 3.61 9.50 -40.74
N ASN A 315 3.09 10.60 -41.29
CA ASN A 315 3.78 11.90 -41.28
C ASN A 315 3.92 12.50 -39.88
N VAL A 316 3.12 12.06 -38.90
CA VAL A 316 3.24 12.43 -37.49
C VAL A 316 4.25 11.51 -36.81
N LYS A 317 4.15 10.19 -37.05
CA LYS A 317 5.08 9.19 -36.52
C LYS A 317 6.54 9.48 -36.85
N GLU A 318 6.83 9.93 -38.07
CA GLU A 318 8.19 10.31 -38.50
C GLU A 318 8.82 11.42 -37.62
N LYS A 319 8.00 12.25 -36.96
CA LYS A 319 8.42 13.36 -36.08
C LYS A 319 8.55 12.96 -34.61
N ILE A 320 8.29 11.69 -34.27
CA ILE A 320 8.30 11.20 -32.89
C ILE A 320 9.42 10.17 -32.73
N THR A 321 10.20 10.31 -31.66
CA THR A 321 11.08 9.26 -31.16
C THR A 321 10.37 8.58 -29.98
N VAL A 322 10.01 7.30 -30.10
CA VAL A 322 9.30 6.56 -29.05
C VAL A 322 10.24 5.59 -28.36
N ASN A 323 10.16 5.52 -27.03
CA ASN A 323 10.66 4.42 -26.23
C ASN A 323 9.47 3.75 -25.54
N TRP A 324 9.23 2.47 -25.88
CA TRP A 324 8.02 1.72 -25.54
C TRP A 324 8.04 1.14 -24.13
N ASP A 325 9.23 0.81 -23.65
CA ASP A 325 9.43 0.21 -22.35
C ASP A 325 10.85 0.52 -21.84
N ALA A 326 10.95 1.54 -20.99
CA ALA A 326 12.21 1.85 -20.30
C ALA A 326 12.61 0.78 -19.27
N THR A 327 11.81 -0.29 -19.08
CA THR A 327 11.99 -1.28 -18.01
C THR A 327 12.53 -2.62 -18.49
N HIS A 328 12.67 -2.87 -19.80
CA HIS A 328 13.27 -4.09 -20.37
C HIS A 328 14.24 -3.74 -21.51
N SER A 329 15.48 -4.25 -21.44
CA SER A 329 16.37 -4.34 -22.60
C SER A 329 16.31 -5.78 -23.12
N ASP A 330 16.05 -5.94 -24.42
CA ASP A 330 16.08 -7.26 -25.08
C ASP A 330 17.53 -7.72 -25.40
N ASP A 331 18.52 -6.87 -25.09
CA ASP A 331 19.95 -7.18 -25.19
C ASP A 331 20.56 -7.39 -23.79
N PRO A 332 21.11 -8.59 -23.48
CA PRO A 332 21.72 -8.89 -22.18
C PRO A 332 23.00 -8.09 -21.86
N ASP A 333 23.57 -7.36 -22.83
CA ASP A 333 24.80 -6.57 -22.65
C ASP A 333 24.56 -5.04 -22.56
N GLU A 334 23.33 -4.55 -22.73
CA GLU A 334 23.02 -3.11 -22.73
C GLU A 334 22.43 -2.65 -21.38
N ASN A 335 23.09 -1.68 -20.73
CA ASN A 335 22.64 -1.15 -19.45
C ASN A 335 21.45 -0.20 -19.65
N GLN A 336 20.36 -0.33 -18.87
CA GLN A 336 19.18 0.54 -18.97
C GLN A 336 19.52 2.05 -18.86
N LEU A 337 20.55 2.38 -18.09
CA LEU A 337 21.08 3.75 -18.00
C LEU A 337 21.59 4.28 -19.34
N ASP A 338 22.18 3.43 -20.18
CA ASP A 338 22.71 3.82 -21.48
C ASP A 338 21.58 4.04 -22.49
N ILE A 339 20.52 3.22 -22.43
CA ILE A 339 19.30 3.38 -23.24
C ILE A 339 18.62 4.71 -22.90
N LEU A 340 18.38 4.95 -21.60
CA LEU A 340 17.77 6.19 -21.13
C LEU A 340 18.68 7.40 -21.37
N GLY A 341 19.99 7.25 -21.18
CA GLY A 341 20.99 8.28 -21.47
C GLY A 341 21.00 8.66 -22.94
N THR A 342 20.90 7.67 -23.84
CA THR A 342 20.78 7.90 -25.29
C THR A 342 19.46 8.59 -25.64
N PHE A 343 18.35 8.14 -25.07
CA PHE A 343 17.03 8.73 -25.28
C PHE A 343 16.96 10.19 -24.80
N PHE A 344 17.51 10.49 -23.63
CA PHE A 344 17.54 11.85 -23.09
C PHE A 344 18.71 12.69 -23.59
N SER A 345 19.68 12.14 -24.31
CA SER A 345 20.83 12.87 -24.83
C SER A 345 20.50 14.17 -25.60
N PRO A 346 19.35 14.30 -26.32
CA PRO A 346 18.99 15.57 -26.96
C PRO A 346 18.69 16.73 -25.97
N PHE A 347 18.48 16.42 -24.69
CA PHE A 347 18.22 17.37 -23.61
C PHE A 347 19.48 17.70 -22.79
N LEU A 348 20.61 17.07 -23.12
CA LEU A 348 21.89 17.22 -22.45
C LEU A 348 22.49 18.62 -22.66
N ASN A 349 22.98 19.25 -21.59
CA ASN A 349 23.73 20.51 -21.68
C ASN A 349 23.01 21.61 -22.48
N ALA A 350 21.67 21.70 -22.42
CA ALA A 350 20.88 22.67 -23.17
C ALA A 350 21.08 24.11 -22.64
N LYS A 351 22.29 24.64 -22.79
CA LYS A 351 22.60 26.05 -22.73
C LYS A 351 22.32 26.63 -24.12
N ASN A 352 21.27 27.45 -24.19
CA ASN A 352 20.82 28.26 -25.34
C ASN A 352 19.86 27.58 -26.34
N GLY A 353 18.62 27.35 -25.93
CA GLY A 353 17.44 27.38 -26.82
C GLY A 353 17.44 26.41 -28.00
N THR A 354 18.31 25.39 -27.98
CA THR A 354 18.39 24.34 -28.99
C THR A 354 17.44 23.24 -28.59
N ARG A 355 16.39 23.06 -29.39
CA ARG A 355 15.34 22.06 -29.15
C ARG A 355 15.64 20.78 -29.95
N PRO A 356 15.21 19.61 -29.46
CA PRO A 356 15.24 18.38 -30.24
C PRO A 356 14.51 18.54 -31.58
N ASP A 357 15.04 17.90 -32.63
CA ASP A 357 14.42 17.90 -33.96
C ASP A 357 13.09 17.14 -33.99
N LYS A 358 12.90 16.21 -33.05
CA LYS A 358 11.73 15.34 -32.90
C LYS A 358 11.17 15.43 -31.49
N THR A 359 9.87 15.25 -31.34
CA THR A 359 9.27 15.07 -30.03
C THR A 359 9.64 13.70 -29.48
N HIS A 360 10.10 13.65 -28.24
CA HIS A 360 10.45 12.42 -27.55
C HIS A 360 9.24 11.93 -26.74
N LEU A 361 8.87 10.67 -26.87
CA LEU A 361 7.74 10.04 -26.20
C LEU A 361 8.21 8.81 -25.44
N ILE A 362 7.91 8.73 -24.15
CA ILE A 362 8.34 7.61 -23.31
C ILE A 362 7.30 7.26 -22.25
N ALA A 363 7.10 5.95 -22.06
CA ALA A 363 6.43 5.39 -20.89
C ALA A 363 7.49 4.92 -19.91
N MET A 364 7.42 5.38 -18.65
CA MET A 364 8.35 4.89 -17.63
C MET A 364 7.75 4.97 -16.23
N ASN A 365 8.30 4.15 -15.32
CA ASN A 365 7.89 4.20 -13.93
C ASN A 365 8.42 5.47 -13.26
N THR A 366 7.62 6.07 -12.37
CA THR A 366 8.02 7.28 -11.62
C THR A 366 9.35 7.07 -10.88
N GLY A 367 9.53 5.89 -10.25
CA GLY A 367 10.80 5.53 -9.61
C GLY A 367 12.00 5.39 -10.57
N MET A 368 11.76 5.01 -11.83
CA MET A 368 12.82 4.95 -12.85
C MET A 368 13.25 6.35 -13.30
N ILE A 369 12.32 7.31 -13.39
CA ILE A 369 12.64 8.72 -13.63
C ILE A 369 13.60 9.22 -12.55
N VAL A 370 13.22 9.04 -11.29
CA VAL A 370 14.02 9.50 -10.14
C VAL A 370 15.39 8.84 -10.14
N SER A 371 15.43 7.50 -10.22
CA SER A 371 16.66 6.71 -10.20
C SER A 371 17.63 7.10 -11.32
N PHE A 372 17.14 7.29 -12.56
CA PHE A 372 17.97 7.71 -13.68
C PHE A 372 18.62 9.07 -13.43
N PHE A 373 17.85 10.09 -13.04
CA PHE A 373 18.38 11.43 -12.84
C PHE A 373 19.29 11.54 -11.61
N GLU A 374 19.04 10.77 -10.56
CA GLU A 374 19.97 10.66 -9.42
C GLU A 374 21.32 10.06 -9.84
N GLN A 375 21.30 8.96 -10.60
CA GLN A 375 22.53 8.31 -11.08
C GLN A 375 23.29 9.19 -12.09
N ALA A 376 22.58 9.85 -13.00
CA ALA A 376 23.19 10.79 -13.95
C ALA A 376 23.91 11.94 -13.21
N LYS A 377 23.36 12.41 -12.09
CA LYS A 377 23.95 13.45 -11.24
C LYS A 377 25.23 12.99 -10.53
N GLU A 378 25.35 11.70 -10.21
CA GLU A 378 26.58 11.12 -9.64
C GLU A 378 27.69 10.99 -10.70
N MET A 379 27.31 10.77 -11.97
CA MET A 379 28.22 10.64 -13.12
C MET A 379 28.68 11.99 -13.70
N LYS A 380 28.62 13.09 -12.93
CA LYS A 380 29.02 14.46 -13.34
C LYS A 380 30.41 14.57 -13.99
N SER A 381 31.30 13.61 -13.76
CA SER A 381 32.61 13.52 -14.42
C SER A 381 32.56 13.17 -15.92
N GLU A 382 31.43 12.69 -16.45
CA GLU A 382 31.30 12.22 -17.84
C GLU A 382 30.50 13.18 -18.77
N GLY A 383 30.05 14.33 -18.26
CA GLY A 383 29.40 15.37 -19.07
C GLY A 383 27.88 15.23 -19.26
N LEU A 384 27.23 14.32 -18.52
CA LEU A 384 25.78 14.19 -18.43
C LEU A 384 25.19 15.21 -17.44
N GLU A 385 24.84 16.41 -17.91
CA GLU A 385 24.11 17.40 -17.10
C GLU A 385 22.64 17.50 -17.58
N PHE A 386 21.72 16.94 -16.78
CA PHE A 386 20.27 17.02 -16.99
C PHE A 386 19.55 17.90 -15.97
N ASP A 387 20.29 18.73 -15.19
CA ASP A 387 19.76 19.44 -14.02
C ASP A 387 18.43 20.19 -14.31
N LEU A 388 18.32 20.89 -15.44
CA LEU A 388 17.08 21.60 -15.84
C LEU A 388 15.91 20.65 -16.15
N LEU A 389 16.16 19.59 -16.92
CA LEU A 389 15.13 18.61 -17.26
C LEU A 389 14.65 17.86 -16.01
N GLN A 390 15.59 17.51 -15.13
CA GLN A 390 15.32 16.87 -13.85
C GLN A 390 14.38 17.75 -12.99
N GLU A 391 14.71 19.03 -12.81
CA GLU A 391 13.90 19.95 -12.00
C GLU A 391 12.48 20.10 -12.53
N GLU A 392 12.29 20.18 -13.86
CA GLU A 392 10.96 20.29 -14.44
C GLU A 392 10.14 19.00 -14.35
N LEU A 393 10.76 17.84 -14.60
CA LEU A 393 10.08 16.55 -14.42
C LEU A 393 9.72 16.31 -12.94
N TYR A 394 10.61 16.65 -12.01
CA TYR A 394 10.34 16.54 -10.58
C TYR A 394 9.18 17.44 -10.13
N TYR A 395 9.03 18.62 -10.73
CA TYR A 395 7.89 19.50 -10.45
C TYR A 395 6.56 18.86 -10.88
N TYR A 396 6.51 18.25 -12.07
CA TYR A 396 5.30 17.57 -12.56
C TYR A 396 5.01 16.23 -11.86
N LEU A 397 6.01 15.64 -11.21
CA LEU A 397 5.88 14.43 -10.39
C LEU A 397 5.60 14.74 -8.90
N ASP A 398 5.31 16.00 -8.55
CA ASP A 398 5.09 16.46 -7.16
C ASP A 398 6.27 16.19 -6.21
N LEU A 399 7.49 16.11 -6.74
CA LEU A 399 8.72 15.94 -5.94
C LEU A 399 9.32 17.30 -5.50
N VAL A 400 8.93 18.39 -6.16
CA VAL A 400 9.36 19.76 -5.82
C VAL A 400 8.24 20.78 -6.02
N ASP A 401 8.22 21.82 -5.18
CA ASP A 401 7.15 22.83 -5.19
C ASP A 401 7.33 23.92 -6.23
N LYS A 402 8.57 24.24 -6.58
CA LYS A 402 8.90 25.36 -7.46
C LYS A 402 9.19 24.86 -8.86
N LYS A 403 8.51 25.47 -9.83
CA LYS A 403 8.81 25.29 -11.24
C LYS A 403 9.94 26.24 -11.64
N GLU A 404 11.03 25.69 -12.14
CA GLU A 404 12.08 26.44 -12.84
C GLU A 404 11.67 26.62 -14.32
N ASP A 405 11.97 27.79 -14.89
CA ASP A 405 11.72 28.04 -16.32
C ASP A 405 12.91 27.54 -17.15
N THR A 406 12.75 26.35 -17.69
CA THR A 406 13.75 25.68 -18.51
C THR A 406 13.61 26.03 -20.00
N GLY A 407 12.47 26.57 -20.42
CA GLY A 407 12.08 26.76 -21.82
C GLY A 407 11.68 25.47 -22.59
N TRP A 408 11.71 24.30 -21.93
CA TRP A 408 11.23 23.05 -22.51
C TRP A 408 9.71 23.01 -22.59
N ARG A 409 9.20 22.36 -23.65
CA ARG A 409 7.77 22.08 -23.76
C ARG A 409 7.52 20.64 -23.38
N ILE A 410 7.23 20.39 -22.11
CA ILE A 410 7.05 19.05 -21.56
C ILE A 410 5.58 18.81 -21.23
N LEU A 411 5.05 17.68 -21.69
CA LEU A 411 3.79 17.11 -21.21
C LEU A 411 4.11 15.88 -20.38
N LEU A 412 3.91 15.95 -19.07
CA LEU A 412 3.96 14.78 -18.22
C LEU A 412 2.53 14.38 -17.84
N ILE A 413 2.16 13.15 -18.14
CA ILE A 413 0.92 12.51 -17.72
C ILE A 413 1.26 11.61 -16.54
N ASN A 414 0.84 11.98 -15.33
CA ASN A 414 1.10 11.22 -14.12
C ASN A 414 -0.10 10.30 -13.83
N LEU A 415 0.01 9.02 -14.19
CA LEU A 415 -1.06 8.04 -13.94
C LEU A 415 -1.19 7.67 -12.46
N ASP A 416 -0.22 7.99 -11.60
CA ASP A 416 -0.34 7.78 -10.15
C ASP A 416 -1.46 8.63 -9.54
N GLN A 417 -1.81 9.75 -10.19
CA GLN A 417 -2.89 10.65 -9.80
C GLN A 417 -4.27 10.24 -10.35
N ARG A 418 -4.35 9.15 -11.11
CA ARG A 418 -5.57 8.72 -11.80
C ARG A 418 -6.52 8.01 -10.83
N ASN A 419 -7.79 8.39 -10.81
CA ASN A 419 -8.83 7.64 -10.11
C ASN A 419 -9.60 6.71 -11.08
N LEU A 420 -9.57 5.41 -10.80
CA LEU A 420 -10.28 4.40 -11.60
C LEU A 420 -11.77 4.28 -11.24
N LEU A 421 -12.16 4.76 -10.06
CA LEU A 421 -13.49 4.64 -9.48
C LEU A 421 -14.34 5.91 -9.67
N ALA A 422 -13.73 7.00 -10.14
CA ALA A 422 -14.44 8.24 -10.40
C ALA A 422 -15.39 8.11 -11.61
N PHE A 423 -16.61 8.61 -11.45
CA PHE A 423 -17.52 8.87 -12.56
C PHE A 423 -17.03 10.11 -13.33
N ASP A 424 -17.32 10.18 -14.63
CA ASP A 424 -17.06 11.41 -15.37
C ASP A 424 -18.18 12.44 -15.17
N GLN A 425 -17.90 13.71 -15.54
CA GLN A 425 -18.86 14.82 -15.44
C GLN A 425 -20.06 14.68 -16.41
N ASN A 426 -20.02 13.73 -17.35
CA ASN A 426 -21.06 13.41 -18.33
C ASN A 426 -21.84 12.14 -17.95
N GLU A 427 -21.78 11.71 -16.69
CA GLU A 427 -22.42 10.48 -16.17
C GLU A 427 -21.92 9.17 -16.82
N GLN A 428 -20.72 9.16 -17.40
CA GLN A 428 -20.10 7.90 -17.84
C GLN A 428 -19.69 7.07 -16.62
N PRO A 429 -19.87 5.74 -16.71
CA PRO A 429 -19.41 4.84 -15.67
C PRO A 429 -17.89 4.91 -15.48
N SER A 430 -17.44 4.68 -14.24
CA SER A 430 -16.03 4.62 -13.88
C SER A 430 -15.25 3.64 -14.78
N MET A 431 -13.92 3.76 -14.82
CA MET A 431 -13.10 2.79 -15.55
C MET A 431 -13.33 1.38 -15.00
N PHE A 432 -13.39 1.23 -13.68
CA PHE A 432 -13.64 -0.05 -13.02
C PHE A 432 -15.03 -0.61 -13.34
N ARG A 433 -16.05 0.24 -13.41
CA ARG A 433 -17.41 -0.15 -13.82
C ARG A 433 -17.42 -0.70 -15.24
N ARG A 434 -16.73 -0.04 -16.15
CA ARG A 434 -16.57 -0.51 -17.54
C ARG A 434 -15.77 -1.81 -17.64
N MET A 435 -14.82 -2.05 -16.73
CA MET A 435 -14.15 -3.36 -16.60
C MET A 435 -15.15 -4.47 -16.21
N MET A 436 -16.00 -4.22 -15.22
CA MET A 436 -17.08 -5.15 -14.83
C MET A 436 -18.08 -5.37 -15.98
N GLU A 437 -18.42 -4.34 -16.75
CA GLU A 437 -19.27 -4.45 -17.94
C GLU A 437 -18.66 -5.34 -19.02
N LYS A 438 -17.33 -5.34 -19.19
CA LYS A 438 -16.63 -6.26 -20.09
C LYS A 438 -16.66 -7.72 -19.62
N LEU A 439 -16.89 -7.96 -18.34
CA LEU A 439 -17.12 -9.30 -17.77
C LEU A 439 -18.61 -9.65 -17.72
N ASN A 440 -19.50 -8.73 -18.03
CA ASN A 440 -20.93 -8.94 -17.86
C ASN A 440 -21.43 -10.07 -18.76
N ILE A 441 -21.76 -11.20 -18.14
CA ILE A 441 -22.20 -12.44 -18.80
C ILE A 441 -23.56 -12.33 -19.53
N HIS A 442 -24.30 -11.23 -19.32
CA HIS A 442 -25.53 -10.92 -20.03
C HIS A 442 -25.34 -10.02 -21.26
N ASN A 443 -24.13 -9.49 -21.47
CA ASN A 443 -23.82 -8.59 -22.57
C ASN A 443 -23.18 -9.37 -23.72
N GLU A 444 -23.78 -9.34 -24.91
CA GLU A 444 -23.25 -10.03 -26.12
C GLU A 444 -21.85 -9.52 -26.53
N ASN A 445 -21.49 -8.29 -26.14
CA ASN A 445 -20.16 -7.71 -26.40
C ASN A 445 -19.09 -8.12 -25.37
N SER A 446 -19.48 -8.85 -24.31
CA SER A 446 -18.53 -9.37 -23.32
C SER A 446 -17.70 -10.49 -23.92
N PHE A 447 -16.40 -10.50 -23.65
CA PHE A 447 -15.53 -11.59 -24.07
C PHE A 447 -15.78 -12.89 -23.28
N LEU A 448 -16.57 -12.85 -22.21
CA LEU A 448 -17.02 -14.02 -21.47
C LEU A 448 -18.34 -14.59 -22.00
N PHE A 449 -19.11 -13.86 -22.82
CA PHE A 449 -20.48 -14.22 -23.17
C PHE A 449 -20.60 -15.64 -23.77
N GLU A 450 -19.86 -15.91 -24.85
CA GLU A 450 -19.93 -17.21 -25.53
C GLU A 450 -19.45 -18.36 -24.64
N ALA A 451 -18.35 -18.16 -23.92
CA ALA A 451 -17.78 -19.16 -23.01
C ALA A 451 -18.73 -19.45 -21.83
N PHE A 452 -19.40 -18.42 -21.31
CA PHE A 452 -20.38 -18.55 -20.24
C PHE A 452 -21.64 -19.30 -20.70
N GLN A 453 -22.15 -19.05 -21.91
CA GLN A 453 -23.30 -19.80 -22.46
C GLN A 453 -23.03 -21.30 -22.60
N GLU A 454 -21.77 -21.68 -22.79
CA GLU A 454 -21.35 -23.09 -22.78
C GLU A 454 -21.25 -23.62 -21.34
N TYR A 455 -20.64 -22.84 -20.45
CA TYR A 455 -20.52 -23.16 -19.03
C TYR A 455 -21.88 -23.37 -18.32
N GLU A 456 -22.86 -22.50 -18.60
CA GLU A 456 -24.19 -22.52 -17.98
C GLU A 456 -24.97 -23.82 -18.27
N LYS A 457 -24.63 -24.56 -19.34
CA LYS A 457 -25.34 -25.81 -19.68
C LYS A 457 -25.04 -26.95 -18.73
N ASP A 458 -23.82 -26.99 -18.20
CA ASP A 458 -23.28 -28.14 -17.46
C ASP A 458 -22.78 -27.76 -16.05
N HIS A 459 -23.11 -26.55 -15.56
CA HIS A 459 -22.69 -26.08 -14.23
C HIS A 459 -23.41 -26.82 -13.09
N HIS A 460 -22.74 -26.89 -11.94
CA HIS A 460 -23.33 -27.45 -10.72
C HIS A 460 -24.18 -26.40 -9.99
N PRO A 461 -25.35 -26.72 -9.41
CA PRO A 461 -26.18 -25.72 -8.69
C PRO A 461 -25.48 -25.08 -7.48
N LEU A 462 -24.49 -25.76 -6.89
CA LEU A 462 -23.69 -25.23 -5.77
C LEU A 462 -22.35 -24.61 -6.21
N ASP A 463 -22.25 -24.22 -7.48
CA ASP A 463 -21.06 -23.60 -8.05
C ASP A 463 -20.91 -22.12 -7.62
N PRO A 464 -19.86 -21.76 -6.86
CA PRO A 464 -19.59 -20.38 -6.48
C PRO A 464 -19.22 -19.47 -7.66
N ILE A 465 -18.51 -19.98 -8.67
CA ILE A 465 -18.07 -19.17 -9.83
C ILE A 465 -19.31 -18.70 -10.61
N TYR A 466 -20.27 -19.61 -10.81
CA TYR A 466 -21.54 -19.26 -11.45
C TYR A 466 -22.31 -18.19 -10.65
N PHE A 467 -22.39 -18.34 -9.32
CA PHE A 467 -23.03 -17.33 -8.47
C PHE A 467 -22.32 -15.98 -8.55
N ASN A 468 -20.99 -15.96 -8.41
CA ASN A 468 -20.17 -14.75 -8.37
C ASN A 468 -20.26 -13.98 -9.70
N LEU A 469 -20.20 -14.66 -10.85
CA LEU A 469 -20.37 -14.03 -12.17
C LEU A 469 -21.75 -13.37 -12.34
N LYS A 470 -22.83 -14.03 -11.91
CA LYS A 470 -24.19 -13.44 -11.94
C LYS A 470 -24.33 -12.27 -10.96
N ALA A 471 -23.71 -12.38 -9.78
CA ALA A 471 -23.73 -11.33 -8.77
C ALA A 471 -22.98 -10.07 -9.21
N LEU A 472 -21.82 -10.22 -9.86
CA LEU A 472 -21.04 -9.09 -10.38
C LEU A 472 -21.74 -8.36 -11.54
N SER A 473 -22.75 -8.95 -12.17
CA SER A 473 -23.62 -8.28 -13.14
C SER A 473 -24.74 -7.46 -12.48
N HIS A 474 -24.93 -7.54 -11.17
CA HIS A 474 -26.00 -6.84 -10.46
C HIS A 474 -25.61 -5.39 -10.13
N PRO A 475 -26.37 -4.35 -10.54
CA PRO A 475 -25.98 -2.96 -10.37
C PRO A 475 -25.64 -2.57 -8.92
N LYS A 476 -26.49 -2.94 -7.96
CA LYS A 476 -26.24 -2.65 -6.54
C LYS A 476 -24.96 -3.31 -6.00
N VAL A 477 -24.64 -4.52 -6.48
CA VAL A 477 -23.43 -5.23 -6.06
C VAL A 477 -22.20 -4.49 -6.56
N GLN A 478 -22.23 -4.05 -7.82
CA GLN A 478 -21.16 -3.26 -8.42
C GLN A 478 -20.94 -1.94 -7.65
N ASP A 479 -22.01 -1.23 -7.28
CA ASP A 479 -21.93 0.02 -6.51
C ASP A 479 -21.26 -0.21 -5.14
N GLN A 480 -21.64 -1.28 -4.44
CA GLN A 480 -21.10 -1.59 -3.11
C GLN A 480 -19.65 -2.09 -3.18
N ILE A 481 -19.26 -2.79 -4.25
CA ILE A 481 -17.86 -3.15 -4.50
C ILE A 481 -17.03 -1.89 -4.73
N GLU A 482 -17.47 -0.97 -5.60
CA GLU A 482 -16.78 0.30 -5.85
C GLU A 482 -16.61 1.10 -4.57
N ARG A 483 -17.68 1.24 -3.78
CA ARG A 483 -17.66 1.93 -2.49
C ARG A 483 -16.67 1.29 -1.51
N SER A 484 -16.66 -0.04 -1.41
CA SER A 484 -15.74 -0.77 -0.53
C SER A 484 -14.28 -0.63 -0.96
N ILE A 485 -14.00 -0.64 -2.27
CA ILE A 485 -12.65 -0.38 -2.79
C ILE A 485 -12.24 1.06 -2.49
N TYR A 486 -13.11 2.04 -2.78
CA TYR A 486 -12.81 3.45 -2.58
C TYR A 486 -12.50 3.78 -1.10
N LYS A 487 -13.30 3.22 -0.19
CA LYS A 487 -13.03 3.29 1.25
C LYS A 487 -11.68 2.72 1.62
N THR A 488 -11.30 1.59 1.03
CA THR A 488 -10.00 0.95 1.27
C THR A 488 -8.84 1.80 0.73
N ILE A 489 -9.01 2.42 -0.45
CA ILE A 489 -8.02 3.32 -1.06
C ILE A 489 -7.74 4.53 -0.16
N ILE A 490 -8.80 5.20 0.29
CA ILE A 490 -8.68 6.40 1.14
C ILE A 490 -8.07 6.07 2.51
N THR A 491 -8.38 4.90 3.08
CA THR A 491 -7.95 4.54 4.44
C THR A 491 -6.52 3.99 4.52
N HIS A 492 -6.00 3.40 3.44
CA HIS A 492 -4.73 2.67 3.45
C HIS A 492 -3.69 3.15 2.42
N ASP A 493 -3.91 4.32 1.79
CA ASP A 493 -3.00 4.88 0.78
C ASP A 493 -2.67 3.90 -0.39
N LEU A 494 -3.66 3.07 -0.75
CA LEU A 494 -3.50 2.01 -1.74
C LEU A 494 -3.55 2.58 -3.16
N HIS A 495 -2.54 2.26 -3.96
CA HIS A 495 -2.52 2.57 -5.39
C HIS A 495 -3.32 1.52 -6.18
N PHE A 496 -4.45 1.93 -6.76
CA PHE A 496 -5.35 1.04 -7.49
C PHE A 496 -5.14 1.17 -9.01
N THR A 497 -4.34 0.27 -9.58
CA THR A 497 -4.00 0.27 -11.02
C THR A 497 -4.97 -0.62 -11.81
N PRO A 498 -5.10 -0.45 -13.16
CA PRO A 498 -5.92 -1.33 -13.99
C PRO A 498 -5.54 -2.81 -13.90
N ARG A 499 -4.25 -3.12 -13.70
CA ARG A 499 -3.79 -4.50 -13.47
C ARG A 499 -4.31 -5.06 -12.15
N ALA A 500 -4.19 -4.28 -11.07
CA ALA A 500 -4.69 -4.68 -9.75
C ALA A 500 -6.22 -4.82 -9.75
N ALA A 501 -6.92 -3.98 -10.54
CA ALA A 501 -8.36 -4.08 -10.73
C ALA A 501 -8.79 -5.36 -11.46
N TRP A 502 -8.08 -5.77 -12.53
CA TRP A 502 -8.36 -7.05 -13.21
C TRP A 502 -8.07 -8.25 -12.31
N ASP A 503 -6.97 -8.21 -11.56
CA ASP A 503 -6.58 -9.25 -10.62
C ASP A 503 -7.61 -9.38 -9.48
N LEU A 504 -8.07 -8.25 -8.93
CA LEU A 504 -9.16 -8.22 -7.95
C LEU A 504 -10.43 -8.88 -8.49
N LEU A 505 -10.86 -8.55 -9.72
CA LEU A 505 -12.04 -9.16 -10.33
C LEU A 505 -11.88 -10.67 -10.51
N TYR A 506 -10.68 -11.14 -10.87
CA TYR A 506 -10.36 -12.57 -10.90
C TYR A 506 -10.55 -13.24 -9.54
N HIS A 507 -10.01 -12.64 -8.47
CA HIS A 507 -10.13 -13.16 -7.11
C HIS A 507 -11.58 -13.15 -6.62
N LEU A 508 -12.34 -12.08 -6.89
CA LEU A 508 -13.76 -12.00 -6.54
C LEU A 508 -14.62 -13.07 -7.26
N ILE A 509 -14.24 -13.45 -8.48
CA ILE A 509 -14.97 -14.47 -9.25
C ILE A 509 -14.59 -15.89 -8.79
N THR A 510 -13.29 -16.16 -8.67
CA THR A 510 -12.76 -17.52 -8.53
C THR A 510 -12.47 -17.92 -7.07
N ALA A 511 -12.37 -16.96 -6.16
CA ALA A 511 -11.95 -17.17 -4.78
C ALA A 511 -10.67 -18.01 -4.67
N ASP A 512 -9.64 -17.62 -5.44
CA ASP A 512 -8.33 -18.27 -5.57
C ASP A 512 -8.33 -19.69 -6.16
N ASP A 513 -9.50 -20.23 -6.52
CA ASP A 513 -9.65 -21.62 -6.92
C ASP A 513 -10.44 -21.77 -8.22
N ILE A 514 -9.74 -22.17 -9.28
CA ILE A 514 -10.35 -22.40 -10.60
C ILE A 514 -10.95 -23.81 -10.71
N TYR A 515 -10.59 -24.72 -9.80
CA TYR A 515 -11.03 -26.10 -9.81
C TYR A 515 -12.10 -26.35 -8.75
N ILE A 516 -13.36 -26.44 -9.18
CA ILE A 516 -14.49 -26.86 -8.32
C ILE A 516 -14.43 -28.38 -8.04
N SER A 517 -13.60 -29.14 -8.79
CA SER A 517 -13.44 -30.58 -8.67
C SER A 517 -12.75 -30.97 -7.37
N GLY A 518 -13.50 -30.98 -6.28
CA GLY A 518 -12.97 -31.30 -4.94
C GLY A 518 -13.98 -31.12 -3.81
N PHE A 519 -15.04 -30.33 -4.02
CA PHE A 519 -16.08 -30.17 -3.01
C PHE A 519 -17.00 -31.38 -2.96
N LYS A 520 -17.22 -31.91 -1.75
CA LYS A 520 -18.37 -32.76 -1.51
C LYS A 520 -19.59 -31.84 -1.37
N ASP A 521 -20.75 -32.28 -1.83
CA ASP A 521 -22.05 -31.59 -1.66
C ASP A 521 -22.49 -31.43 -0.18
N SER A 522 -21.59 -31.71 0.77
CA SER A 522 -21.77 -31.55 2.22
C SER A 522 -20.83 -30.50 2.84
N ASP A 523 -19.87 -29.96 2.08
CA ASP A 523 -18.88 -28.97 2.55
C ASP A 523 -19.39 -27.53 2.39
N PHE A 524 -20.64 -27.26 2.81
CA PHE A 524 -21.32 -25.97 2.62
C PHE A 524 -20.58 -24.76 3.19
N LYS A 525 -19.83 -24.93 4.29
CA LYS A 525 -18.98 -23.88 4.85
C LYS A 525 -17.95 -23.41 3.83
N LYS A 526 -17.23 -24.34 3.20
CA LYS A 526 -16.20 -24.02 2.18
C LYS A 526 -16.83 -23.41 0.93
N ILE A 527 -18.01 -23.89 0.53
CA ILE A 527 -18.76 -23.31 -0.59
C ILE A 527 -19.15 -21.86 -0.27
N GLY A 528 -19.62 -21.60 0.95
CA GLY A 528 -19.98 -20.26 1.42
C GLY A 528 -18.79 -19.30 1.48
N GLU A 529 -17.62 -19.76 1.94
CA GLU A 529 -16.37 -18.99 1.98
C GLU A 529 -15.94 -18.48 0.58
N LYS A 530 -16.33 -19.17 -0.48
CA LYS A 530 -16.01 -18.83 -1.88
C LYS A 530 -16.97 -17.85 -2.56
N LEU A 531 -18.08 -17.51 -1.92
CA LEU A 531 -18.95 -16.47 -2.46
C LEU A 531 -18.27 -15.11 -2.32
N PHE A 532 -18.34 -14.27 -3.36
CA PHE A 532 -17.56 -13.03 -3.45
C PHE A 532 -17.72 -12.14 -2.20
N PHE A 533 -18.93 -12.04 -1.64
CA PHE A 533 -19.22 -11.20 -0.46
C PHE A 533 -18.68 -11.78 0.86
N GLN A 534 -18.25 -13.04 0.88
CA GLN A 534 -17.45 -13.61 1.97
C GLN A 534 -15.97 -13.46 1.67
N HIS A 535 -15.55 -13.90 0.48
CA HIS A 535 -14.16 -13.93 0.07
C HIS A 535 -13.52 -12.53 0.06
N MET A 536 -14.27 -11.50 -0.35
CA MET A 536 -13.82 -10.10 -0.37
C MET A 536 -13.35 -9.59 1.00
N PHE A 537 -13.89 -10.15 2.09
CA PHE A 537 -13.55 -9.81 3.47
C PHE A 537 -12.83 -10.95 4.20
N SER A 538 -12.36 -11.95 3.46
CA SER A 538 -11.58 -13.05 4.02
C SER A 538 -10.10 -12.68 4.07
N TYR A 539 -9.46 -12.97 5.20
CA TYR A 539 -8.01 -12.85 5.34
C TYR A 539 -7.33 -14.09 4.75
N SER A 540 -7.61 -14.39 3.49
CA SER A 540 -7.10 -15.57 2.79
C SER A 540 -6.97 -15.24 1.31
N GLY A 541 -5.77 -14.87 0.89
CA GLY A 541 -5.44 -14.62 -0.51
C GLY A 541 -4.09 -13.92 -0.66
N ASP A 542 -3.42 -14.16 -1.79
CA ASP A 542 -2.15 -13.54 -2.17
C ASP A 542 -2.31 -12.06 -2.59
N HIS A 543 -3.54 -11.53 -2.60
CA HIS A 543 -3.86 -10.22 -3.14
C HIS A 543 -3.87 -9.11 -2.07
N ASP A 544 -3.01 -8.11 -2.25
CA ASP A 544 -2.80 -7.04 -1.26
C ASP A 544 -4.05 -6.22 -0.96
N ILE A 545 -4.92 -5.99 -1.95
CA ILE A 545 -6.15 -5.21 -1.75
C ILE A 545 -7.14 -5.96 -0.86
N LEU A 546 -7.27 -7.28 -1.03
CA LEU A 546 -8.22 -8.09 -0.25
C LEU A 546 -7.80 -8.14 1.23
N LYS A 547 -6.49 -8.19 1.49
CA LYS A 547 -5.93 -8.11 2.86
C LYS A 547 -6.34 -6.82 3.58
N LEU A 548 -6.40 -5.69 2.85
CA LEU A 548 -6.81 -4.40 3.40
C LEU A 548 -8.33 -4.25 3.53
N MET A 549 -9.09 -4.88 2.62
CA MET A 549 -10.56 -4.83 2.64
C MET A 549 -11.17 -5.46 3.91
N TYR A 550 -10.46 -6.36 4.58
CA TYR A 550 -10.87 -6.90 5.88
C TYR A 550 -11.23 -5.80 6.90
N HIS A 551 -10.48 -4.69 6.92
CA HIS A 551 -10.76 -3.57 7.82
C HIS A 551 -12.03 -2.78 7.46
N SER A 552 -12.55 -2.99 6.25
CA SER A 552 -13.77 -2.39 5.73
C SER A 552 -14.96 -3.35 5.77
N ASP A 553 -14.86 -4.50 6.43
CA ASP A 553 -15.94 -5.50 6.50
C ASP A 553 -17.23 -4.90 7.10
N PRO A 554 -18.37 -4.96 6.39
CA PRO A 554 -19.64 -4.44 6.89
C PRO A 554 -20.12 -5.13 8.18
N CYS A 555 -19.59 -6.32 8.51
CA CYS A 555 -19.87 -6.95 9.79
C CYS A 555 -19.36 -6.16 11.00
N LEU A 556 -18.32 -5.33 10.82
CA LEU A 556 -17.76 -4.48 11.87
C LEU A 556 -18.67 -3.28 12.22
N LEU A 557 -19.64 -2.97 11.35
CA LEU A 557 -20.60 -1.89 11.58
C LEU A 557 -21.70 -2.34 12.54
N SER A 558 -21.91 -1.62 13.64
CA SER A 558 -22.95 -1.94 14.64
C SER A 558 -23.95 -0.80 14.79
N THR A 559 -25.22 -1.16 14.68
CA THR A 559 -26.40 -0.34 14.97
C THR A 559 -27.44 -1.23 15.62
N GLN A 560 -28.44 -0.63 16.27
CA GLN A 560 -29.55 -1.40 16.84
C GLN A 560 -30.25 -2.29 15.80
N ILE A 561 -30.42 -1.80 14.57
CA ILE A 561 -31.08 -2.53 13.47
C ILE A 561 -30.21 -3.71 13.01
N LEU A 562 -28.94 -3.46 12.71
CA LEU A 562 -27.99 -4.49 12.26
C LEU A 562 -27.79 -5.58 13.33
N ASP A 563 -27.65 -5.18 14.59
CA ASP A 563 -27.44 -6.12 15.69
C ASP A 563 -28.70 -6.96 15.94
N SER A 564 -29.89 -6.35 15.82
CA SER A 564 -31.16 -7.08 15.92
C SER A 564 -31.32 -8.08 14.79
N HIS A 565 -30.93 -7.71 13.57
CA HIS A 565 -30.95 -8.60 12.40
C HIS A 565 -30.04 -9.82 12.60
N VAL A 566 -28.80 -9.61 13.06
CA VAL A 566 -27.85 -10.70 13.38
C VAL A 566 -28.40 -11.59 14.48
N ILE A 567 -28.93 -11.02 15.57
CA ILE A 567 -29.52 -11.80 16.67
C ILE A 567 -30.69 -12.64 16.16
N GLN A 568 -31.61 -12.07 15.37
CA GLN A 568 -32.75 -12.78 14.82
C GLN A 568 -32.31 -13.98 13.97
N LEU A 569 -31.39 -13.77 13.03
CA LEU A 569 -30.91 -14.85 12.16
C LEU A 569 -30.08 -15.90 12.90
N SER A 570 -29.36 -15.53 13.96
CA SER A 570 -28.64 -16.49 14.80
C SER A 570 -29.59 -17.42 15.59
N LEU A 571 -30.80 -16.95 15.90
CA LEU A 571 -31.83 -17.75 16.59
C LEU A 571 -32.69 -18.53 15.60
N GLN A 572 -32.97 -17.95 14.43
CA GLN A 572 -33.86 -18.51 13.41
C GLN A 572 -33.30 -18.26 12.00
N PRO A 573 -32.30 -19.05 11.54
CA PRO A 573 -31.74 -18.92 10.20
C PRO A 573 -32.79 -19.01 9.08
N GLN A 574 -33.87 -19.76 9.31
CA GLN A 574 -34.99 -19.94 8.37
C GLN A 574 -35.83 -18.68 8.14
N ALA A 575 -35.68 -17.65 8.97
CA ALA A 575 -36.28 -16.34 8.74
C ALA A 575 -35.56 -15.54 7.64
N ASP A 576 -34.41 -16.01 7.16
CA ASP A 576 -33.69 -15.39 6.07
C ASP A 576 -34.38 -15.66 4.72
N HIS A 577 -34.74 -14.59 4.02
CA HIS A 577 -35.46 -14.60 2.76
C HIS A 577 -34.55 -14.02 1.65
N PHE A 578 -34.46 -14.72 0.52
CA PHE A 578 -33.57 -14.37 -0.61
C PHE A 578 -34.30 -13.54 -1.69
N ASP A 579 -35.34 -12.79 -1.33
CA ASP A 579 -36.33 -12.23 -2.27
C ASP A 579 -35.73 -11.27 -3.32
N GLN A 580 -34.56 -10.72 -3.02
CA GLN A 580 -33.87 -9.70 -3.81
C GLN A 580 -32.88 -10.32 -4.81
N ILE A 581 -32.64 -11.63 -4.71
CA ILE A 581 -31.72 -12.38 -5.57
C ILE A 581 -32.55 -13.29 -6.49
N SER A 582 -32.53 -12.99 -7.79
CA SER A 582 -33.32 -13.71 -8.80
C SER A 582 -32.59 -14.91 -9.43
N PHE A 583 -31.35 -15.18 -9.02
CA PHE A 583 -30.48 -16.20 -9.61
C PHE A 583 -29.87 -17.10 -8.54
N ASN A 584 -29.63 -18.36 -8.90
CA ASN A 584 -28.91 -19.37 -8.13
C ASN A 584 -29.19 -19.36 -6.61
N THR A 585 -30.46 -19.23 -6.21
CA THR A 585 -30.84 -19.20 -4.79
C THR A 585 -30.64 -20.55 -4.11
N GLU A 586 -30.47 -21.62 -4.88
CA GLU A 586 -30.21 -22.99 -4.45
C GLU A 586 -28.96 -23.08 -3.57
N ILE A 587 -27.88 -22.41 -3.93
CA ILE A 587 -26.63 -22.40 -3.15
C ILE A 587 -26.86 -21.75 -1.78
N LEU A 588 -27.58 -20.62 -1.73
CA LEU A 588 -27.87 -19.88 -0.50
C LEU A 588 -28.81 -20.67 0.42
N LYS A 589 -29.85 -21.29 -0.16
CA LYS A 589 -30.78 -22.18 0.57
C LYS A 589 -30.04 -23.37 1.15
N SER A 590 -29.16 -24.00 0.38
CA SER A 590 -28.39 -25.17 0.84
C SER A 590 -27.45 -24.80 1.98
N ILE A 591 -26.76 -23.65 1.88
CA ILE A 591 -25.92 -23.12 2.97
C ILE A 591 -26.76 -22.87 4.24
N ARG A 592 -27.90 -22.19 4.12
CA ARG A 592 -28.82 -21.92 5.24
C ARG A 592 -29.37 -23.20 5.88
N ASP A 593 -29.81 -24.14 5.07
CA ASP A 593 -30.46 -25.36 5.54
C ASP A 593 -29.44 -26.32 6.19
N SER A 594 -28.14 -26.17 5.86
CA SER A 594 -27.04 -26.91 6.49
C SER A 594 -26.57 -26.36 7.85
N VAL A 595 -27.16 -25.27 8.35
CA VAL A 595 -26.71 -24.62 9.59
C VAL A 595 -26.79 -25.58 10.77
N GLY A 596 -25.66 -25.78 11.45
CA GLY A 596 -25.52 -26.72 12.58
C GLY A 596 -25.26 -28.17 12.17
N GLU A 597 -25.24 -28.48 10.87
CA GLU A 597 -24.84 -29.80 10.35
C GLU A 597 -23.31 -29.92 10.19
N LYS A 598 -22.79 -31.15 10.11
CA LYS A 598 -21.36 -31.38 9.87
C LYS A 598 -21.00 -30.91 8.46
N GLY A 599 -20.13 -29.91 8.35
CA GLY A 599 -19.75 -29.28 7.08
C GLY A 599 -20.53 -28.01 6.76
N GLY A 600 -21.55 -27.67 7.55
CA GLY A 600 -22.27 -26.40 7.49
C GLY A 600 -21.70 -25.31 8.41
N LEU A 601 -22.30 -24.11 8.35
CA LEU A 601 -21.97 -22.96 9.19
C LEU A 601 -22.55 -23.10 10.60
N THR A 602 -21.94 -22.43 11.58
CA THR A 602 -22.65 -22.18 12.85
C THR A 602 -23.75 -21.15 12.65
N ALA A 603 -24.72 -21.07 13.58
CA ALA A 603 -25.79 -20.09 13.47
C ALA A 603 -25.29 -18.64 13.52
N MET A 604 -24.21 -18.38 14.26
CA MET A 604 -23.58 -17.06 14.29
C MET A 604 -22.84 -16.76 12.98
N ASP A 605 -22.08 -17.72 12.45
CA ASP A 605 -21.39 -17.54 11.16
C ASP A 605 -22.40 -17.32 10.03
N TYR A 606 -23.54 -18.00 10.06
CA TYR A 606 -24.63 -17.76 9.11
C TYR A 606 -25.24 -16.36 9.24
N ALA A 607 -25.43 -15.87 10.46
CA ALA A 607 -25.97 -14.52 10.66
C ALA A 607 -25.01 -13.43 10.15
N LEU A 608 -23.71 -13.60 10.36
CA LEU A 608 -22.68 -12.73 9.76
C LEU A 608 -22.64 -12.88 8.23
N PHE A 609 -22.81 -14.11 7.73
CA PHE A 609 -22.88 -14.39 6.31
C PHE A 609 -24.04 -13.63 5.64
N ALA A 610 -25.22 -13.68 6.24
CA ALA A 610 -26.40 -12.97 5.78
C ALA A 610 -26.23 -11.45 5.90
N LYS A 611 -25.58 -10.94 6.95
CA LYS A 611 -25.27 -9.51 7.09
C LYS A 611 -24.37 -9.00 5.96
N ARG A 612 -23.32 -9.73 5.58
CA ARG A 612 -22.48 -9.38 4.42
C ARG A 612 -23.29 -9.39 3.13
N ARG A 613 -24.13 -10.42 2.93
CA ARG A 613 -25.04 -10.51 1.76
C ARG A 613 -25.96 -9.29 1.68
N ALA A 614 -26.61 -8.92 2.79
CA ALA A 614 -27.53 -7.79 2.86
C ALA A 614 -26.85 -6.45 2.52
N TYR A 615 -25.56 -6.28 2.84
CA TYR A 615 -24.78 -5.09 2.47
C TYR A 615 -24.63 -4.93 0.95
N PHE A 616 -24.42 -6.02 0.19
CA PHE A 616 -24.23 -5.94 -1.27
C PHE A 616 -25.55 -5.92 -2.07
N PHE A 617 -26.58 -6.62 -1.57
CA PHE A 617 -27.84 -6.76 -2.29
C PHE A 617 -28.91 -5.76 -1.83
N ASN A 618 -28.66 -5.00 -0.74
CA ASN A 618 -29.56 -4.02 -0.14
C ASN A 618 -30.97 -4.60 0.03
N GLU A 619 -31.07 -5.63 0.87
CA GLU A 619 -32.25 -6.50 0.86
C GLU A 619 -33.49 -5.89 1.50
N ASP A 620 -33.26 -4.95 2.40
CA ASP A 620 -34.24 -4.32 3.27
C ASP A 620 -33.87 -2.84 3.43
N ASP A 621 -34.84 -1.95 3.25
CA ASP A 621 -34.64 -0.49 3.27
C ASP A 621 -34.15 0.01 4.65
N GLU A 622 -34.58 -0.62 5.75
CA GLU A 622 -34.14 -0.26 7.10
C GLU A 622 -32.69 -0.71 7.34
N ILE A 623 -32.32 -1.91 6.88
CA ILE A 623 -30.94 -2.42 6.95
C ILE A 623 -30.00 -1.55 6.09
N GLU A 624 -30.41 -1.25 4.86
CA GLU A 624 -29.65 -0.38 3.95
C GLU A 624 -29.45 1.02 4.57
N SER A 625 -30.53 1.63 5.07
CA SER A 625 -30.45 2.91 5.78
C SER A 625 -29.49 2.84 6.96
N SER A 626 -29.41 1.70 7.64
CA SER A 626 -28.54 1.52 8.80
C SER A 626 -27.06 1.42 8.43
N PHE A 627 -26.74 0.78 7.30
CA PHE A 627 -25.38 0.81 6.75
C PHE A 627 -25.00 2.24 6.31
N ASN A 628 -25.89 2.91 5.59
CA ASN A 628 -25.67 4.27 5.11
C ASN A 628 -25.45 5.28 6.24
N GLU A 629 -26.19 5.16 7.35
CA GLU A 629 -25.98 5.99 8.55
C GLU A 629 -24.54 5.90 9.06
N LYS A 630 -23.98 4.68 9.09
CA LYS A 630 -22.61 4.45 9.58
C LYS A 630 -21.53 4.88 8.59
N GLU A 631 -21.88 4.95 7.32
CA GLU A 631 -20.97 5.39 6.26
C GLU A 631 -21.15 6.86 5.88
N GLN A 632 -22.03 7.60 6.56
CA GLN A 632 -22.29 9.02 6.27
C GLN A 632 -21.04 9.89 6.39
N LEU A 633 -20.16 9.60 7.35
CA LEU A 633 -18.91 10.33 7.54
C LEU A 633 -18.00 10.18 6.31
N PHE A 634 -17.99 9.00 5.70
CA PHE A 634 -17.24 8.72 4.48
C PHE A 634 -17.80 9.48 3.28
N LEU A 635 -19.14 9.51 3.13
CA LEU A 635 -19.79 10.29 2.06
C LEU A 635 -19.51 11.80 2.18
N ASN A 636 -19.47 12.32 3.41
CA ASN A 636 -19.11 13.72 3.64
C ASN A 636 -17.66 14.00 3.23
N TYR A 637 -16.74 13.06 3.50
CA TYR A 637 -15.35 13.16 3.09
C TYR A 637 -15.19 13.14 1.56
N GLU A 638 -15.90 12.24 0.88
CA GLU A 638 -15.94 12.16 -0.58
C GLU A 638 -16.41 13.48 -1.21
N LYS A 639 -17.55 14.00 -0.74
CA LYS A 639 -18.06 15.32 -1.18
C LYS A 639 -17.05 16.44 -0.92
N MET A 640 -16.34 16.41 0.20
CA MET A 640 -15.29 17.38 0.50
C MET A 640 -14.12 17.33 -0.49
N ILE A 641 -13.72 16.14 -0.96
CA ILE A 641 -12.69 15.99 -1.99
C ILE A 641 -13.16 16.57 -3.34
N GLU A 642 -14.42 16.35 -3.73
CA GLU A 642 -15.01 16.94 -4.93
C GLU A 642 -15.02 18.48 -4.88
N GLU A 643 -15.42 19.04 -3.73
CA GLU A 643 -15.38 20.48 -3.47
C GLU A 643 -13.93 21.00 -3.52
N TYR A 644 -12.96 20.26 -2.98
CA TYR A 644 -11.53 20.65 -2.98
C TYR A 644 -10.95 20.75 -4.39
N ILE A 645 -11.25 19.77 -5.25
CA ILE A 645 -10.85 19.80 -6.66
C ILE A 645 -11.48 21.00 -7.36
N SER A 646 -12.78 21.20 -7.18
CA SER A 646 -13.54 22.29 -7.80
C SER A 646 -12.99 23.66 -7.40
N TYR A 647 -12.70 23.85 -6.10
CA TYR A 647 -12.06 25.05 -5.57
C TYR A 647 -10.72 25.32 -6.27
N GLY A 648 -9.87 24.29 -6.40
CA GLY A 648 -8.59 24.37 -7.10
C GLY A 648 -8.71 24.83 -8.54
N MET A 649 -9.61 24.18 -9.28
CA MET A 649 -9.86 24.48 -10.68
C MET A 649 -10.30 25.93 -10.88
N ILE A 650 -11.26 26.39 -10.06
CA ILE A 650 -11.77 27.77 -10.13
C ILE A 650 -10.65 28.77 -9.82
N LYS A 651 -9.90 28.54 -8.74
CA LYS A 651 -8.84 29.45 -8.29
C LYS A 651 -7.67 29.55 -9.28
N GLN A 652 -7.27 28.43 -9.88
CA GLN A 652 -6.12 28.40 -10.78
C GLN A 652 -6.46 28.83 -12.20
N PHE A 653 -7.63 28.47 -12.72
CA PHE A 653 -8.00 28.71 -14.12
C PHE A 653 -9.01 29.85 -14.33
N ASP A 654 -9.36 30.58 -13.27
CA ASP A 654 -10.28 31.75 -13.30
C ASP A 654 -11.64 31.38 -13.95
N LEU A 655 -12.19 30.24 -13.55
CA LEU A 655 -13.45 29.71 -14.09
C LEU A 655 -14.65 30.43 -13.46
N ASP A 656 -15.55 30.97 -14.29
CA ASP A 656 -16.78 31.64 -13.85
C ASP A 656 -17.89 30.62 -13.53
N ILE A 657 -17.73 29.90 -12.42
CA ILE A 657 -18.63 28.84 -11.94
C ILE A 657 -19.15 29.20 -10.55
N GLU A 658 -20.47 29.13 -10.36
CA GLU A 658 -21.08 29.28 -9.04
C GLU A 658 -20.71 28.07 -8.18
N PHE A 659 -20.00 28.31 -7.07
CA PHE A 659 -19.42 27.27 -6.23
C PHE A 659 -19.69 27.55 -4.75
N ASP A 660 -20.28 26.56 -4.07
CA ASP A 660 -20.60 26.61 -2.64
C ASP A 660 -19.86 25.48 -1.88
N PRO A 661 -18.74 25.78 -1.21
CA PRO A 661 -17.89 24.80 -0.54
C PRO A 661 -18.41 24.41 0.86
N GLU A 662 -19.61 23.84 0.94
CA GLU A 662 -20.28 23.52 2.21
C GLU A 662 -19.43 22.58 3.09
N GLN A 663 -18.97 21.45 2.57
CA GLN A 663 -18.20 20.47 3.36
C GLN A 663 -16.80 20.98 3.69
N LEU A 664 -16.15 21.71 2.78
CA LEU A 664 -14.86 22.36 3.06
C LEU A 664 -14.96 23.40 4.18
N GLN A 665 -16.00 24.24 4.18
CA GLN A 665 -16.24 25.21 5.27
C GLN A 665 -16.45 24.48 6.60
N VAL A 666 -17.27 23.44 6.60
CA VAL A 666 -17.51 22.59 7.77
C VAL A 666 -16.20 21.97 8.29
N MET A 667 -15.32 21.51 7.42
CA MET A 667 -14.03 20.96 7.81
C MET A 667 -13.10 22.03 8.40
N ILE A 668 -13.02 23.23 7.82
CA ILE A 668 -12.22 24.34 8.36
C ILE A 668 -12.70 24.75 9.76
N GLU A 669 -14.02 24.84 9.96
CA GLU A 669 -14.62 25.08 11.28
C GLU A 669 -14.25 23.97 12.27
N SER A 670 -14.31 22.71 11.83
CA SER A 670 -14.00 21.53 12.64
C SER A 670 -12.52 21.51 13.04
N LEU A 671 -11.63 21.83 12.11
CA LEU A 671 -10.20 21.94 12.33
C LEU A 671 -9.87 23.02 13.37
N ARG A 672 -10.41 24.23 13.20
CA ARG A 672 -10.25 25.33 14.16
C ARG A 672 -10.77 24.95 15.55
N THR A 673 -11.94 24.31 15.60
CA THR A 673 -12.55 23.84 16.85
C THR A 673 -11.69 22.78 17.52
N ALA A 674 -11.16 21.83 16.75
CA ALA A 674 -10.31 20.77 17.27
C ALA A 674 -8.98 21.30 17.82
N ILE A 675 -8.35 22.29 17.18
CA ILE A 675 -7.14 22.96 17.71
C ILE A 675 -7.42 23.55 19.10
N VAL A 676 -8.54 24.25 19.25
CA VAL A 676 -8.93 24.89 20.52
C VAL A 676 -9.27 23.86 21.60
N ILE A 677 -10.03 22.82 21.26
CA ILE A 677 -10.44 21.78 22.23
C ILE A 677 -9.24 20.94 22.69
N THR A 678 -8.34 20.60 21.76
CA THR A 678 -7.23 19.68 21.99
C THR A 678 -6.06 20.35 22.70
N PHE A 679 -5.69 21.56 22.28
CA PHE A 679 -4.46 22.23 22.72
C PHE A 679 -4.70 23.46 23.60
N GLY A 680 -5.94 23.93 23.70
CA GLY A 680 -6.31 25.01 24.61
C GLY A 680 -6.31 24.56 26.08
N GLU A 681 -5.93 25.45 26.99
CA GLU A 681 -5.93 25.15 28.42
C GLU A 681 -7.36 24.94 28.97
N SER A 682 -7.55 23.96 29.86
CA SER A 682 -8.88 23.47 30.25
C SER A 682 -9.84 24.55 30.76
N ASN A 683 -9.33 25.50 31.54
CA ASN A 683 -10.12 26.60 32.14
C ASN A 683 -10.04 27.91 31.34
N LYS A 684 -9.15 27.98 30.33
CA LYS A 684 -8.91 29.15 29.48
C LYS A 684 -8.51 28.67 28.09
N LYS A 685 -9.49 28.22 27.31
CA LYS A 685 -9.29 27.61 25.99
C LYS A 685 -8.61 28.55 24.97
N ASP A 686 -8.53 29.85 25.27
CA ASP A 686 -7.80 30.85 24.47
C ASP A 686 -6.30 30.96 24.83
N LEU A 687 -5.83 30.19 25.80
CA LEU A 687 -4.43 30.09 26.17
C LEU A 687 -3.80 28.80 25.64
N PHE A 688 -2.70 28.96 24.91
CA PHE A 688 -1.95 27.86 24.29
C PHE A 688 -0.54 27.78 24.89
N GLN A 689 -0.04 26.55 25.01
CA GLN A 689 1.32 26.31 25.47
C GLN A 689 2.32 26.55 24.33
N VAL A 690 3.29 27.43 24.55
CA VAL A 690 4.31 27.79 23.55
C VAL A 690 5.70 27.27 23.92
N GLN A 691 5.95 26.98 25.21
CA GLN A 691 7.24 26.44 25.66
C GLN A 691 7.09 25.58 26.93
N GLU A 692 7.83 24.46 27.00
CA GLU A 692 8.12 23.80 28.27
C GLU A 692 9.33 24.45 28.96
N LEU A 693 9.14 24.88 30.21
CA LEU A 693 10.27 25.24 31.07
C LEU A 693 11.01 23.95 31.44
N LYS A 694 12.22 23.77 30.89
CA LYS A 694 13.10 22.64 31.22
C LYS A 694 13.19 22.46 32.75
N ASN A 695 12.93 21.25 33.22
CA ASN A 695 13.14 20.73 34.59
C ASN A 695 12.11 21.09 35.69
N SER A 696 10.81 21.22 35.41
CA SER A 696 9.85 21.20 36.54
C SER A 696 8.57 20.38 36.38
N GLY A 697 8.03 20.17 35.16
CA GLY A 697 6.72 19.53 34.93
C GLY A 697 5.52 20.26 35.58
N ARG A 698 5.81 21.19 36.48
CA ARG A 698 4.93 21.96 37.36
C ARG A 698 4.49 23.26 36.71
N PHE A 699 5.39 23.94 35.99
CA PHE A 699 5.11 25.24 35.39
C PHE A 699 5.02 25.14 33.86
N ARG A 700 3.93 25.67 33.29
CA ARG A 700 3.74 25.83 31.84
C ARG A 700 3.72 27.31 31.46
N VAL A 701 4.33 27.64 30.33
CA VAL A 701 4.26 28.98 29.75
C VAL A 701 3.16 28.98 28.71
N LEU A 702 2.12 29.75 29.00
CA LEU A 702 0.93 29.91 28.17
C LEU A 702 0.89 31.33 27.60
N THR A 703 0.40 31.47 26.38
CA THR A 703 0.07 32.78 25.83
C THR A 703 -1.25 32.74 25.10
N LYS A 704 -1.84 33.91 24.93
CA LYS A 704 -3.03 34.08 24.11
C LYS A 704 -2.59 34.22 22.66
N LEU A 705 -2.95 33.24 21.84
CA LEU A 705 -2.67 33.26 20.41
C LEU A 705 -3.94 33.63 19.66
N GLU A 706 -3.81 34.56 18.71
CA GLU A 706 -4.85 34.80 17.72
C GLU A 706 -4.68 33.74 16.63
N LEU A 707 -5.48 32.68 16.72
CA LEU A 707 -5.52 31.68 15.67
C LEU A 707 -6.07 32.31 14.38
N PRO A 708 -5.57 31.89 13.20
CA PRO A 708 -6.13 32.29 11.92
C PRO A 708 -7.66 32.13 11.91
N ASP A 709 -8.37 33.12 11.38
CA ASP A 709 -9.81 33.01 11.15
C ASP A 709 -10.14 32.20 9.88
N GLU A 710 -11.42 32.00 9.59
CA GLU A 710 -11.89 31.23 8.42
C GLU A 710 -11.41 31.82 7.09
N ASN A 711 -11.14 33.13 7.00
CA ASN A 711 -10.62 33.75 5.79
C ASN A 711 -9.09 33.63 5.68
N GLN A 712 -8.43 33.16 6.74
CA GLN A 712 -6.99 32.94 6.79
C GLN A 712 -6.63 31.45 6.75
N MET A 713 -7.63 30.58 6.63
CA MET A 713 -7.46 29.16 6.36
C MET A 713 -8.06 28.86 5.00
N GLU A 714 -7.22 28.61 4.00
CA GLU A 714 -7.68 28.35 2.64
C GLU A 714 -7.24 26.97 2.16
N PRO A 715 -8.08 26.26 1.40
CA PRO A 715 -7.63 25.08 0.69
C PRO A 715 -6.47 25.44 -0.26
N ASN A 716 -5.40 24.65 -0.22
CA ASN A 716 -4.26 24.80 -1.10
C ASN A 716 -4.04 23.52 -1.88
N ILE A 717 -4.42 23.50 -3.16
CA ILE A 717 -4.28 22.34 -4.03
C ILE A 717 -3.24 22.64 -5.11
N ALA A 718 -2.23 21.79 -5.20
CA ALA A 718 -1.09 22.00 -6.07
C ALA A 718 -1.33 21.41 -7.47
N LEU A 719 -2.11 22.09 -8.31
CA LEU A 719 -2.34 21.67 -9.70
C LEU A 719 -1.14 22.06 -10.59
N LYS A 720 -0.19 21.15 -10.81
CA LYS A 720 1.07 21.39 -11.56
C LYS A 720 0.90 21.53 -13.08
N ASN A 721 -0.02 20.80 -13.67
CA ASN A 721 -0.42 20.93 -15.07
C ASN A 721 -1.29 22.18 -15.28
N GLN A 722 -1.02 22.92 -16.36
CA GLN A 722 -1.69 24.17 -16.72
C GLN A 722 -2.92 23.96 -17.63
N ASP A 723 -3.22 22.72 -17.98
CA ASP A 723 -4.38 22.35 -18.78
C ASP A 723 -5.49 21.80 -17.87
N PRO A 724 -6.64 22.48 -17.74
CA PRO A 724 -7.75 21.94 -16.95
C PRO A 724 -8.34 20.65 -17.55
N GLU A 725 -8.23 20.43 -18.87
CA GLU A 725 -8.69 19.19 -19.51
C GLU A 725 -7.92 17.98 -18.98
N TYR A 726 -6.63 18.15 -18.66
CA TYR A 726 -5.77 17.07 -18.14
C TYR A 726 -6.36 16.40 -16.90
N TYR A 727 -6.70 17.18 -15.87
CA TYR A 727 -7.22 16.65 -14.61
C TYR A 727 -8.58 15.98 -14.77
N ARG A 728 -9.38 16.47 -15.72
CA ARG A 728 -10.67 15.86 -16.07
C ARG A 728 -10.45 14.47 -16.68
N VAL A 729 -9.54 14.35 -17.65
CA VAL A 729 -9.34 13.09 -18.40
C VAL A 729 -8.61 12.00 -17.60
N ILE A 730 -7.81 12.38 -16.60
CA ILE A 730 -7.22 11.41 -15.64
C ILE A 730 -8.14 11.13 -14.45
N HIS A 731 -9.31 11.79 -14.37
CA HIS A 731 -10.18 11.77 -13.21
C HIS A 731 -9.40 12.02 -11.90
N PHE A 732 -8.74 13.17 -11.84
CA PHE A 732 -7.91 13.54 -10.69
C PHE A 732 -8.72 13.53 -9.40
N ALA A 733 -8.29 12.74 -8.41
CA ALA A 733 -8.89 12.70 -7.08
C ALA A 733 -7.80 12.59 -6.00
N PRO A 734 -7.45 13.70 -5.31
CA PRO A 734 -6.51 13.64 -4.21
C PRO A 734 -7.11 12.85 -3.04
N ARG A 735 -6.24 12.25 -2.23
CA ARG A 735 -6.64 11.44 -1.06
C ARG A 735 -6.73 12.24 0.24
N GLU A 736 -6.26 13.48 0.22
CA GLU A 736 -6.20 14.38 1.36
C GLU A 736 -6.52 15.81 0.93
N VAL A 737 -7.00 16.60 1.88
CA VAL A 737 -7.20 18.05 1.69
C VAL A 737 -6.09 18.80 2.40
N VAL A 738 -5.32 19.59 1.67
CA VAL A 738 -4.31 20.46 2.27
C VAL A 738 -4.91 21.83 2.54
N ILE A 739 -4.83 22.27 3.80
CA ILE A 739 -5.24 23.61 4.25
C ILE A 739 -4.01 24.44 4.57
N ALA A 740 -3.87 25.59 3.90
CA ALA A 740 -2.87 26.59 4.18
C ALA A 740 -3.38 27.58 5.24
N PHE A 741 -2.55 27.81 6.26
CA PHE A 741 -2.79 28.79 7.32
C PHE A 741 -1.98 30.04 7.03
N MET A 742 -2.64 31.19 6.97
CA MET A 742 -2.04 32.47 6.57
C MET A 742 -2.09 33.51 7.69
N GLU A 743 -1.13 34.43 7.69
CA GLU A 743 -1.17 35.65 8.49
C GLU A 743 -2.01 36.74 7.77
N GLN A 744 -2.39 37.81 8.46
CA GLN A 744 -3.19 38.92 7.89
C GLN A 744 -2.52 39.62 6.69
N ASN A 745 -1.20 39.52 6.56
CA ASN A 745 -0.42 40.05 5.45
C ASN A 745 -0.35 39.09 4.25
N GLY A 746 -0.91 37.88 4.34
CA GLY A 746 -0.89 36.84 3.32
C GLY A 746 0.32 35.88 3.38
N GLU A 747 1.18 35.98 4.39
CA GLU A 747 2.30 35.03 4.56
C GLU A 747 1.80 33.66 5.05
N ILE A 748 2.31 32.57 4.44
CA ILE A 748 1.94 31.20 4.82
C ILE A 748 2.67 30.81 6.11
N LEU A 749 1.90 30.61 7.18
CA LEU A 749 2.37 30.12 8.48
C LEU A 749 2.65 28.62 8.44
N GLY A 750 1.91 27.87 7.63
CA GLY A 750 2.13 26.44 7.42
C GLY A 750 0.95 25.79 6.74
N GLU A 751 1.12 24.51 6.42
CA GLU A 751 0.12 23.71 5.72
C GLU A 751 -0.15 22.44 6.51
N LEU A 752 -1.41 22.01 6.52
CA LEU A 752 -1.83 20.78 7.15
C LEU A 752 -2.61 19.95 6.13
N ALA A 753 -2.12 18.75 5.86
CA ALA A 753 -2.84 17.73 5.13
C ALA A 753 -3.87 17.04 6.05
N VAL A 754 -5.09 16.88 5.54
CA VAL A 754 -6.22 16.24 6.23
C VAL A 754 -6.66 15.01 5.43
N ASP A 755 -6.11 13.86 5.81
CA ASP A 755 -6.58 12.55 5.37
C ASP A 755 -7.94 12.18 6.04
N PHE A 756 -8.55 11.08 5.60
CA PHE A 756 -9.84 10.63 6.16
C PHE A 756 -9.76 10.28 7.64
N GLY A 757 -8.63 9.72 8.10
CA GLY A 757 -8.46 9.37 9.51
C GLY A 757 -8.45 10.61 10.40
N LEU A 758 -7.71 11.66 10.01
CA LEU A 758 -7.69 12.92 10.73
C LEU A 758 -9.06 13.59 10.64
N PHE A 759 -9.70 13.60 9.47
CA PHE A 759 -11.07 14.10 9.31
C PHE A 759 -12.05 13.42 10.28
N GLU A 760 -11.99 12.09 10.42
CA GLU A 760 -12.81 11.34 11.37
C GLU A 760 -12.56 11.78 12.81
N LEU A 761 -11.29 11.95 13.20
CA LEU A 761 -10.95 12.47 14.52
C LEU A 761 -11.50 13.89 14.73
N LEU A 762 -11.36 14.79 13.75
CA LEU A 762 -11.86 16.16 13.84
C LEU A 762 -13.38 16.20 14.06
N GLU A 763 -14.13 15.38 13.33
CA GLU A 763 -15.58 15.26 13.46
C GLU A 763 -16.00 14.66 14.81
N HIS A 764 -15.26 13.66 15.33
CA HIS A 764 -15.47 13.16 16.68
C HIS A 764 -15.22 14.25 17.74
N ILE A 765 -14.15 15.02 17.60
CA ILE A 765 -13.82 16.12 18.53
C ILE A 765 -14.92 17.18 18.52
N ARG A 766 -15.42 17.54 17.33
CA ARG A 766 -16.55 18.46 17.18
C ARG A 766 -17.82 17.96 17.87
N LYS A 767 -18.06 16.65 17.86
CA LYS A 767 -19.16 15.98 18.59
C LYS A 767 -18.91 15.82 20.10
N GLY A 768 -17.79 16.34 20.61
CA GLY A 768 -17.47 16.37 22.04
C GLY A 768 -16.49 15.30 22.52
N TYR A 769 -15.88 14.54 21.61
CA TYR A 769 -14.77 13.65 21.95
C TYR A 769 -13.55 14.46 22.39
N ASN A 770 -12.83 13.97 23.41
CA ASN A 770 -11.58 14.57 23.84
C ASN A 770 -10.44 13.62 23.47
N PRO A 771 -9.53 14.02 22.56
CA PRO A 771 -8.54 13.10 22.00
C PRO A 771 -7.56 12.60 23.07
N SER A 772 -7.28 11.30 23.02
CA SER A 772 -6.29 10.66 23.89
C SER A 772 -4.86 10.91 23.41
N SER A 773 -3.86 10.54 24.23
CA SER A 773 -2.46 10.52 23.78
C SER A 773 -2.23 9.56 22.62
N VAL A 774 -3.00 8.47 22.54
CA VAL A 774 -2.89 7.48 21.46
C VAL A 774 -3.38 8.10 20.16
N ASP A 775 -4.52 8.81 20.19
CA ASP A 775 -5.05 9.52 19.02
C ASP A 775 -4.05 10.56 18.51
N LEU A 776 -3.50 11.39 19.41
CA LEU A 776 -2.53 12.43 19.03
C LEU A 776 -1.17 11.87 18.59
N ASN A 777 -0.85 10.62 18.93
CA ASN A 777 0.32 9.94 18.41
C ASN A 777 0.04 9.30 17.04
N ARG A 778 -1.18 8.77 16.83
CA ARG A 778 -1.64 8.29 15.53
C ARG A 778 -1.63 9.41 14.48
N TYR A 779 -2.09 10.61 14.86
CA TYR A 779 -2.05 11.81 14.01
C TYR A 779 -0.92 12.75 14.45
N HIS A 780 0.31 12.22 14.53
CA HIS A 780 1.47 12.99 14.98
C HIS A 780 1.72 14.24 14.12
N HIS A 781 1.45 14.19 12.81
CA HIS A 781 1.59 15.33 11.91
C HIS A 781 0.69 16.51 12.33
N PHE A 782 -0.56 16.27 12.75
CA PHE A 782 -1.47 17.29 13.27
C PHE A 782 -0.92 17.95 14.54
N LYS A 783 -0.48 17.14 15.51
CA LYS A 783 0.14 17.62 16.75
C LYS A 783 1.41 18.43 16.49
N PHE A 784 2.26 17.94 15.59
CA PHE A 784 3.51 18.59 15.22
C PHE A 784 3.25 19.93 14.51
N PHE A 785 2.32 19.95 13.57
CA PHE A 785 1.85 21.17 12.89
C PHE A 785 1.37 22.23 13.89
N CYS A 786 0.46 21.87 14.81
CA CYS A 786 -0.04 22.83 15.80
C CYS A 786 1.09 23.43 16.66
N ASN A 787 2.06 22.63 17.10
CA ASN A 787 3.20 23.13 17.86
C ASN A 787 4.05 24.13 17.05
N GLN A 788 4.26 23.88 15.75
CA GLN A 788 4.95 24.82 14.88
C GLN A 788 4.14 26.10 14.67
N LEU A 789 2.84 25.97 14.40
CA LEU A 789 1.92 27.08 14.24
C LEU A 789 1.94 28.00 15.47
N PHE A 790 1.85 27.43 16.68
CA PHE A 790 1.91 28.19 17.93
C PHE A 790 3.24 28.90 18.13
N THR A 791 4.34 28.26 17.73
CA THR A 791 5.67 28.87 17.80
C THR A 791 5.77 30.07 16.86
N LYS A 792 5.36 29.93 15.60
CA LYS A 792 5.37 31.01 14.61
C LYS A 792 4.44 32.17 15.00
N LEU A 793 3.22 31.87 15.44
CA LEU A 793 2.28 32.89 15.93
C LEU A 793 2.82 33.63 17.16
N ALA A 794 3.55 32.95 18.04
CA ALA A 794 4.20 33.60 19.18
C ALA A 794 5.41 34.46 18.79
N GLU A 795 6.06 34.18 17.65
CA GLU A 795 7.14 35.02 17.11
C GLU A 795 6.62 36.26 16.39
N SER A 796 5.52 36.14 15.64
CA SER A 796 4.95 37.25 14.85
C SER A 796 4.05 38.19 15.66
N SER A 797 3.34 37.68 16.67
CA SER A 797 2.51 38.50 17.55
C SER A 797 3.37 39.37 18.48
N THR A 798 3.01 40.66 18.62
CA THR A 798 3.45 41.44 19.77
C THR A 798 2.79 40.84 21.01
N LEU A 799 3.49 39.91 21.66
CA LEU A 799 3.05 39.24 22.88
C LEU A 799 2.77 40.32 23.94
N ASN A 800 1.50 40.64 24.14
CA ASN A 800 1.08 41.65 25.12
C ASN A 800 1.01 41.06 26.54
N SER A 801 0.91 39.73 26.68
CA SER A 801 0.85 39.04 27.97
C SER A 801 1.29 37.57 27.87
N VAL A 802 2.13 37.13 28.79
CA VAL A 802 2.47 35.71 29.00
C VAL A 802 1.89 35.29 30.34
N SER A 803 1.28 34.10 30.42
CA SER A 803 0.80 33.52 31.67
C SER A 803 1.61 32.29 32.03
N ILE A 804 2.06 32.19 33.28
CA ILE A 804 2.65 30.96 33.82
C ILE A 804 1.58 30.24 34.63
N HIS A 805 1.28 29.00 34.27
CA HIS A 805 0.37 28.13 35.04
C HIS A 805 1.16 27.20 35.95
N ASP A 806 0.91 27.28 37.26
CA ASP A 806 1.38 26.29 38.25
C ASP A 806 0.37 25.16 38.37
N ARG A 807 0.67 24.00 37.79
CA ARG A 807 -0.23 22.83 37.76
C ARG A 807 -0.52 22.22 39.12
N ILE A 808 0.33 22.46 40.13
CA ILE A 808 0.11 21.93 41.48
C ILE A 808 -0.87 22.79 42.26
N GLN A 809 -0.78 24.11 42.08
CA GLN A 809 -1.61 25.08 42.81
C GLN A 809 -2.84 25.52 42.01
N ASP A 810 -2.90 25.19 40.71
CA ASP A 810 -3.87 25.67 39.73
C ASP A 810 -4.00 27.20 39.69
N VAL A 811 -2.86 27.90 39.74
CA VAL A 811 -2.78 29.36 39.73
C VAL A 811 -2.12 29.85 38.44
N TYR A 812 -2.65 30.94 37.89
CA TYR A 812 -2.13 31.62 36.71
C TYR A 812 -1.43 32.93 37.12
N MET A 813 -0.17 33.09 36.75
CA MET A 813 0.64 34.28 37.01
C MET A 813 0.88 35.04 35.71
N SER A 814 0.52 36.31 35.64
CA SER A 814 0.82 37.16 34.47
C SER A 814 2.26 37.65 34.54
N VAL A 815 3.01 37.48 33.45
CA VAL A 815 4.43 37.85 33.34
C VAL A 815 4.62 38.70 32.09
N LYS A 816 5.46 39.73 32.20
CA LYS A 816 5.87 40.52 31.02
C LYS A 816 6.78 39.66 30.13
N PRO A 817 6.50 39.56 28.82
CA PRO A 817 7.34 38.79 27.91
C PRO A 817 8.74 39.42 27.82
N PRO A 818 9.83 38.62 27.88
CA PRO A 818 11.16 39.12 27.55
C PRO A 818 11.23 39.50 26.06
N GLN A 819 12.06 40.48 25.68
CA GLN A 819 12.36 40.75 24.27
C GLN A 819 12.96 39.50 23.62
N GLY A 820 12.21 38.88 22.69
CA GLY A 820 12.56 37.61 22.05
C GLY A 820 12.33 36.41 22.97
N LEU A 821 11.11 35.85 22.92
CA LEU A 821 10.61 34.82 23.83
C LEU A 821 11.52 33.55 23.88
N LEU A 822 12.22 33.26 22.78
CA LEU A 822 12.98 32.01 22.61
C LEU A 822 14.45 32.06 23.04
N LYS A 823 14.97 33.20 23.55
CA LYS A 823 16.42 33.36 23.85
C LYS A 823 16.82 33.72 25.28
N LYS A 824 15.91 33.94 26.24
CA LYS A 824 16.31 34.27 27.63
C LYS A 824 15.42 33.64 28.71
N LYS A 825 16.05 33.35 29.87
CA LYS A 825 15.37 32.91 31.10
C LYS A 825 14.30 33.93 31.51
N PHE A 826 13.07 33.48 31.76
CA PHE A 826 12.02 34.32 32.33
C PHE A 826 12.47 34.87 33.69
N GLU A 827 12.52 36.19 33.84
CA GLU A 827 12.64 36.83 35.16
C GLU A 827 11.26 36.83 35.81
N VAL A 828 11.05 35.93 36.76
CA VAL A 828 9.83 35.91 37.57
C VAL A 828 9.96 37.04 38.60
N GLU A 829 9.25 38.15 38.40
CA GLU A 829 9.04 39.13 39.47
C GLU A 829 8.24 38.45 40.59
N LYS A 830 8.82 38.37 41.79
CA LYS A 830 8.10 37.89 42.98
C LYS A 830 6.93 38.84 43.25
N ALA A 831 5.73 38.28 43.36
CA ALA A 831 4.56 38.95 43.92
C ALA A 831 4.80 39.40 45.37
#